data_AF-A0A822Y2Y8-F1
#
_entry.id   AF-A0A822Y2Y8-F1
#
_cell.length_a   1.000
_cell.length_b   1.000
_cell.length_c   1.000
_cell.angle_alpha   90.00
_cell.angle_beta   90.00
_cell.angle_gamma   90.00
#
_symmetry.space_group_name_H-M   'P 1'
#
loop_
_entity.id
_entity.type
_entity.pdbx_description
1 polymer ?
#
loop_
_entity_poly.entity_id
_entity_poly.type
_entity_poly.pdbx_seq_one_letter_code
_entity_poly.pdbx_strand_id
1 'polypeptide(L)'
;MPLRLEIKRKLAQRSERVKSVDLHPTEPWILASLYSGTVCIWNYQSQTMAKSFEVTELPVRSAKFIARKQWVVAGADDMFIRVYNYNTMDKVKVFEAHTDYIRCVAVHPTLPYVLSSSDDMLIKLWDWEKGWMCIQIFEGHSHYVMQVTFNPKDTNTFASASLDRTIKIWNLGSPDPNFTLDAHAKGVNCVDYFTGGDKPYLITGSDDHTAKVWDYQTKSCVQTLEGHTHNVSAVCFHPDLPIIITGSEDGTVRIWHSTTYRLENTLNYGLERVWAIGYIKGSRRVVIGYDEGTIMIKLGKEVPVASMDSSGKIIWAKHNEIQTVNIKSVGADFEVTDGERLPLAVKELGTCDLYPQSLKHNPNGRFVVVCGDGEYIIYTALAWRNRSFGSALEFVWSSEGEYAVRESTSRIKIFSKNFQEKKSIRPTFSAEHIFGGTLLAMCSNDFICFYDWAECRLIRRIDVNVKNLYWADSGDLVAIASDTSFYILKYNRDTVSSYLDSGRPVDEEGVEDSFELLHETNERVRTGIWVGDCFIYNNSSWRLNYCVGGEVTTMFHLDRPMYLLGYLASQSRVYLIDKELNVMGYTLLLSLIEYKTLVMRGDLERANEILPSIPKEQYNSVSRFLESRGMLEDALEVATDPNYRFDLAIQLGKLEVAKAIATELQSEAKWKQLGELAMSTGKLEMAEECLQHAMDLSGLLLLYSSLGDAQGISKLASLAKDQGKNNVAFVCLFILGKLEECLQLLVESNRIPEAALMARSHLPSKVSEIIALWRNDLNKVNQKAAESLADPQEYPNLFEDWQIALAVESMIAEKRGVYPPAENYLSYTEKSNINLVEAFKSMQIEEEESQLEENGDSGHAVVKENGEGQEEPVEMDADSTDGAILVNGNEVDDEWGTPSA
;
A
#
# COMPACT_ATOMS: atom_id res chain seq x y z
N MET A 1 39.01 12.32 -14.01
CA MET A 1 38.99 13.15 -12.74
C MET A 1 38.83 12.25 -11.50
N PRO A 2 38.95 12.74 -10.24
CA PRO A 2 38.57 11.97 -9.04
C PRO A 2 37.08 11.58 -9.00
N LEU A 3 36.78 10.47 -8.32
CA LEU A 3 35.44 9.90 -8.16
C LEU A 3 34.59 10.76 -7.21
N ARG A 4 33.78 11.68 -7.76
CA ARG A 4 32.90 12.59 -7.00
C ARG A 4 31.72 11.86 -6.33
N LEU A 5 31.98 11.22 -5.19
CA LEU A 5 30.94 10.66 -4.32
C LEU A 5 30.26 11.76 -3.48
N GLU A 6 28.93 11.85 -3.56
CA GLU A 6 28.11 12.67 -2.68
C GLU A 6 28.01 12.02 -1.28
N ILE A 7 28.98 12.31 -0.40
CA ILE A 7 29.05 11.73 0.95
C ILE A 7 28.11 12.49 1.89
N LYS A 8 27.10 11.81 2.43
CA LYS A 8 26.14 12.39 3.39
C LYS A 8 26.13 11.63 4.71
N ARG A 9 26.45 12.31 5.81
CA ARG A 9 26.28 11.79 7.17
C ARG A 9 24.79 11.49 7.43
N LYS A 10 24.51 10.35 8.05
CA LYS A 10 23.15 9.84 8.32
C LYS A 10 22.89 9.46 9.77
N LEU A 11 23.93 9.05 10.49
CA LEU A 11 23.94 8.95 11.94
C LEU A 11 25.27 9.49 12.45
N ALA A 12 25.26 10.14 13.61
CA ALA A 12 26.43 10.39 14.41
C ALA A 12 25.99 10.33 15.87
N GLN A 13 26.48 9.34 16.61
CA GLN A 13 26.14 9.11 18.00
C GLN A 13 27.42 8.93 18.81
N ARG A 14 27.57 9.73 19.87
CA ARG A 14 28.69 9.60 20.80
C ARG A 14 28.42 8.45 21.76
N SER A 15 29.44 7.64 21.98
CA SER A 15 29.46 6.56 22.98
C SER A 15 30.90 6.35 23.43
N GLU A 16 31.11 5.43 24.37
CA GLU A 16 32.45 4.86 24.58
C GLU A 16 32.98 4.17 23.31
N ARG A 17 34.29 3.89 23.35
CA ARG A 17 35.07 3.22 22.29
C ARG A 17 34.33 2.02 21.71
N VAL A 18 33.99 2.14 20.43
CA VAL A 18 33.39 1.06 19.65
C VAL A 18 34.50 0.11 19.20
N LYS A 19 34.31 -1.19 19.40
CA LYS A 19 35.28 -2.23 18.99
C LYS A 19 34.86 -3.00 17.74
N SER A 20 33.56 -3.20 17.54
CA SER A 20 33.02 -3.66 16.26
C SER A 20 31.69 -3.00 15.93
N VAL A 21 31.36 -2.99 14.65
CA VAL A 21 30.03 -2.61 14.14
C VAL A 21 29.48 -3.71 13.25
N ASP A 22 28.15 -3.71 13.08
CA ASP A 22 27.45 -4.53 12.10
C ASP A 22 26.15 -3.84 11.62
N LEU A 23 25.61 -4.26 10.48
CA LEU A 23 24.36 -3.73 9.92
C LEU A 23 23.31 -4.84 9.81
N HIS A 24 22.10 -4.56 10.28
CA HIS A 24 21.00 -5.51 10.12
C HIS A 24 20.54 -5.56 8.65
N PRO A 25 20.26 -6.75 8.07
CA PRO A 25 19.96 -6.89 6.64
C PRO A 25 18.63 -6.28 6.17
N THR A 26 17.61 -6.23 7.03
CA THR A 26 16.28 -5.63 6.73
C THR A 26 16.04 -4.35 7.54
N GLU A 27 16.00 -4.49 8.86
CA GLU A 27 15.76 -3.39 9.79
C GLU A 27 16.77 -2.25 9.66
N PRO A 28 16.37 -1.00 9.96
CA PRO A 28 17.24 0.16 9.90
C PRO A 28 18.21 0.25 11.09
N TRP A 29 18.88 -0.85 11.45
CA TRP A 29 19.66 -0.98 12.67
C TRP A 29 21.16 -1.15 12.44
N ILE A 30 21.93 -0.47 13.29
CA ILE A 30 23.38 -0.64 13.48
C ILE A 30 23.60 -1.33 14.81
N LEU A 31 24.38 -2.40 14.82
CA LEU A 31 24.98 -2.97 16.02
C LEU A 31 26.31 -2.27 16.29
N ALA A 32 26.58 -1.92 17.54
CA ALA A 32 27.89 -1.44 17.99
C ALA A 32 28.26 -2.16 19.30
N SER A 33 29.42 -2.83 19.32
CA SER A 33 29.98 -3.41 20.55
C SER A 33 30.98 -2.46 21.18
N LEU A 34 30.87 -2.24 22.48
CA LEU A 34 31.65 -1.23 23.20
C LEU A 34 32.76 -1.84 24.06
N TYR A 35 33.79 -1.04 24.30
CA TYR A 35 34.91 -1.38 25.18
C TYR A 35 34.50 -1.49 26.66
N SER A 36 33.36 -0.91 27.04
CA SER A 36 32.69 -1.08 28.35
C SER A 36 32.09 -2.48 28.58
N GLY A 37 32.06 -3.34 27.55
CA GLY A 37 31.34 -4.61 27.60
C GLY A 37 29.83 -4.53 27.29
N THR A 38 29.33 -3.33 27.00
CA THR A 38 27.95 -3.10 26.52
C THR A 38 27.82 -3.35 25.02
N VAL A 39 26.62 -3.77 24.58
CA VAL A 39 26.24 -3.83 23.15
C VAL A 39 25.01 -2.94 22.92
N CYS A 40 25.11 -2.06 21.93
CA CYS A 40 24.08 -1.10 21.56
C CYS A 40 23.53 -1.38 20.15
N ILE A 41 22.21 -1.20 19.99
CA ILE A 41 21.52 -1.25 18.70
C ILE A 41 20.90 0.13 18.44
N TRP A 42 21.34 0.79 17.37
CA TRP A 42 20.91 2.13 16.97
C TRP A 42 20.01 2.07 15.74
N ASN A 43 18.84 2.72 15.77
CA ASN A 43 18.03 2.91 14.58
C ASN A 43 18.50 4.15 13.82
N TYR A 44 19.05 3.97 12.61
CA TYR A 44 19.62 5.05 11.81
C TYR A 44 18.59 5.84 10.99
N GLN A 45 17.32 5.46 11.00
CA GLN A 45 16.24 6.25 10.40
C GLN A 45 15.64 7.23 11.40
N SER A 46 15.27 6.76 12.60
CA SER A 46 14.82 7.63 13.72
C SER A 46 15.97 8.37 14.41
N GLN A 47 17.21 7.93 14.18
CA GLN A 47 18.43 8.36 14.87
C GLN A 47 18.45 8.07 16.39
N THR A 48 17.53 7.26 16.90
CA THR A 48 17.43 6.87 18.32
C THR A 48 18.18 5.58 18.63
N MET A 49 18.57 5.40 19.89
CA MET A 49 18.94 4.07 20.39
C MET A 49 17.67 3.21 20.41
N ALA A 50 17.71 2.05 19.74
CA ALA A 50 16.59 1.11 19.73
C ALA A 50 16.63 0.20 20.97
N LYS A 51 17.83 -0.27 21.33
CA LYS A 51 18.12 -1.19 22.43
C LYS A 51 19.56 -1.02 22.91
N SER A 52 19.84 -1.31 24.18
CA SER A 52 21.18 -1.51 24.72
C SER A 52 21.13 -2.54 25.85
N PHE A 53 22.18 -3.33 25.99
CA PHE A 53 22.31 -4.34 27.04
C PHE A 53 23.77 -4.64 27.37
N GLU A 54 24.02 -4.99 28.63
CA GLU A 54 25.33 -5.39 29.11
C GLU A 54 25.58 -6.88 28.79
N VAL A 55 26.76 -7.19 28.25
CA VAL A 55 27.16 -8.56 27.91
C VAL A 55 28.07 -9.14 29.00
N THR A 56 28.94 -8.30 29.54
CA THR A 56 29.94 -8.56 30.59
C THR A 56 30.56 -7.21 31.00
N GLU A 57 31.35 -7.18 32.07
CA GLU A 57 32.13 -6.01 32.51
C GLU A 57 33.43 -5.79 31.69
N LEU A 58 33.78 -6.75 30.82
CA LEU A 58 35.00 -6.72 29.99
C LEU A 58 34.71 -6.40 28.51
N PRO A 59 35.68 -5.85 27.74
CA PRO A 59 35.44 -5.41 26.37
C PRO A 59 34.80 -6.45 25.44
N VAL A 60 33.68 -6.12 24.79
CA VAL A 60 33.11 -6.93 23.71
C VAL A 60 33.77 -6.52 22.40
N ARG A 61 34.81 -7.24 22.00
CA ARG A 61 35.58 -6.90 20.78
C ARG A 61 34.79 -7.11 19.50
N SER A 62 33.92 -8.12 19.45
CA SER A 62 33.19 -8.49 18.24
C SER A 62 31.74 -8.86 18.52
N ALA A 63 30.81 -8.23 17.80
CA ALA A 63 29.41 -8.64 17.77
C ALA A 63 28.88 -8.63 16.32
N LYS A 64 27.95 -9.55 16.01
CA LYS A 64 27.32 -9.72 14.68
C LYS A 64 25.85 -10.12 14.81
N PHE A 65 25.03 -9.73 13.85
CA PHE A 65 23.66 -10.21 13.70
C PHE A 65 23.60 -11.62 13.08
N ILE A 66 22.65 -12.42 13.55
CA ILE A 66 22.18 -13.66 12.93
C ILE A 66 20.68 -13.50 12.67
N ALA A 67 20.34 -12.58 11.76
CA ALA A 67 18.96 -12.16 11.49
C ALA A 67 17.99 -13.32 11.20
N ARG A 68 18.44 -14.36 10.48
CA ARG A 68 17.71 -15.61 10.21
C ARG A 68 17.26 -16.42 11.45
N LYS A 69 17.79 -16.12 12.64
CA LYS A 69 17.36 -16.68 13.94
C LYS A 69 16.93 -15.59 14.94
N GLN A 70 16.92 -14.33 14.52
CA GLN A 70 16.68 -13.13 15.34
C GLN A 70 17.68 -12.94 16.49
N TRP A 71 18.96 -13.31 16.29
CA TRP A 71 19.99 -13.23 17.33
C TRP A 71 21.05 -12.16 17.07
N VAL A 72 21.70 -11.69 18.15
CA VAL A 72 23.06 -11.14 18.15
C VAL A 72 23.98 -12.18 18.78
N VAL A 73 25.12 -12.43 18.15
CA VAL A 73 26.26 -13.15 18.76
C VAL A 73 27.35 -12.15 19.12
N ALA A 74 27.94 -12.31 20.31
CA ALA A 74 28.99 -11.44 20.85
C ALA A 74 30.13 -12.28 21.46
N GLY A 75 31.38 -11.87 21.21
CA GLY A 75 32.60 -12.42 21.82
C GLY A 75 33.38 -11.31 22.53
N ALA A 76 33.92 -11.62 23.70
CA ALA A 76 34.51 -10.66 24.62
C ALA A 76 35.84 -11.11 25.23
N ASP A 77 36.47 -10.21 25.98
CA ASP A 77 37.73 -10.43 26.70
C ASP A 77 37.62 -11.37 27.91
N ASP A 78 36.40 -11.74 28.32
CA ASP A 78 36.20 -12.81 29.30
C ASP A 78 36.21 -14.23 28.70
N MET A 79 36.56 -14.38 27.42
CA MET A 79 36.71 -15.66 26.71
C MET A 79 35.38 -16.39 26.38
N PHE A 80 34.22 -15.82 26.74
CA PHE A 80 32.91 -16.38 26.43
C PHE A 80 32.33 -15.84 25.11
N ILE A 81 31.65 -16.74 24.38
CA ILE A 81 30.67 -16.35 23.37
C ILE A 81 29.29 -16.31 24.03
N ARG A 82 28.55 -15.24 23.76
CA ARG A 82 27.18 -15.03 24.24
C ARG A 82 26.24 -14.73 23.08
N VAL A 83 25.03 -15.26 23.16
CA VAL A 83 24.00 -15.19 22.11
C VAL A 83 22.71 -14.69 22.74
N TYR A 84 22.14 -13.63 22.17
CA TYR A 84 20.94 -12.97 22.68
C TYR A 84 19.90 -12.87 21.56
N ASN A 85 18.62 -13.09 21.86
CA ASN A 85 17.54 -12.74 20.95
C ASN A 85 17.36 -11.21 20.95
N TYR A 86 17.56 -10.53 19.82
CA TYR A 86 17.53 -9.07 19.80
C TYR A 86 16.11 -8.48 19.93
N ASN A 87 15.06 -9.28 19.74
CA ASN A 87 13.68 -8.85 19.94
C ASN A 87 13.31 -8.86 21.43
N THR A 88 13.54 -9.97 22.14
CA THR A 88 13.15 -10.13 23.56
C THR A 88 14.25 -9.78 24.58
N MET A 89 15.51 -9.77 24.16
CA MET A 89 16.73 -9.74 25.00
C MET A 89 17.02 -10.99 25.84
N ASP A 90 16.32 -12.10 25.57
CA ASP A 90 16.63 -13.37 26.20
C ASP A 90 18.02 -13.89 25.80
N LYS A 91 18.77 -14.37 26.80
CA LYS A 91 20.08 -15.00 26.67
C LYS A 91 19.90 -16.44 26.17
N VAL A 92 20.07 -16.63 24.86
CA VAL A 92 19.87 -17.91 24.14
C VAL A 92 20.95 -18.93 24.47
N LYS A 93 22.21 -18.50 24.54
CA LYS A 93 23.36 -19.36 24.84
C LYS A 93 24.51 -18.54 25.42
N VAL A 94 25.24 -19.12 26.37
CA VAL A 94 26.57 -18.68 26.81
C VAL A 94 27.47 -19.92 26.89
N PHE A 95 28.71 -19.81 26.45
CA PHE A 95 29.74 -20.86 26.58
C PHE A 95 31.15 -20.26 26.50
N GLU A 96 32.08 -20.86 27.23
CA GLU A 96 33.51 -20.59 27.13
C GLU A 96 34.00 -21.11 25.77
N ALA A 97 34.57 -20.24 24.95
CA ALA A 97 34.92 -20.57 23.56
C ALA A 97 36.43 -20.69 23.34
N HIS A 98 37.20 -19.84 24.02
CA HIS A 98 38.66 -19.76 23.92
C HIS A 98 39.28 -19.70 25.31
N THR A 99 40.60 -19.79 25.39
CA THR A 99 41.35 -19.63 26.65
C THR A 99 42.04 -18.26 26.78
N ASP A 100 41.73 -17.34 25.86
CA ASP A 100 42.22 -15.96 25.81
C ASP A 100 41.24 -15.08 25.00
N TYR A 101 41.47 -13.77 24.95
CA TYR A 101 40.57 -12.76 24.39
C TYR A 101 40.04 -13.10 23.00
N ILE A 102 38.71 -13.06 22.82
CA ILE A 102 38.08 -13.27 21.51
C ILE A 102 38.19 -11.99 20.70
N ARG A 103 38.94 -12.03 19.60
CA ARG A 103 39.19 -10.87 18.72
C ARG A 103 38.09 -10.66 17.70
N CYS A 104 37.62 -11.73 17.07
CA CYS A 104 36.64 -11.67 15.99
C CYS A 104 35.60 -12.79 16.08
N VAL A 105 34.37 -12.47 15.67
CA VAL A 105 33.30 -13.43 15.44
C VAL A 105 32.75 -13.20 14.03
N ALA A 106 32.74 -14.23 13.19
CA ALA A 106 32.23 -14.18 11.83
C ALA A 106 31.09 -15.19 11.64
N VAL A 107 30.01 -14.77 10.98
CA VAL A 107 28.79 -15.57 10.81
C VAL A 107 28.72 -16.09 9.37
N HIS A 108 28.53 -17.39 9.19
CA HIS A 108 28.46 -17.98 7.84
C HIS A 108 27.17 -17.54 7.11
N PRO A 109 27.20 -17.16 5.83
CA PRO A 109 26.05 -16.56 5.15
C PRO A 109 24.85 -17.51 4.97
N THR A 110 25.05 -18.82 4.80
CA THR A 110 23.95 -19.81 4.61
C THR A 110 23.89 -20.86 5.74
N LEU A 111 24.88 -21.75 5.81
CA LEU A 111 25.04 -22.85 6.80
C LEU A 111 25.01 -22.38 8.27
N PRO A 112 24.72 -23.29 9.23
CA PRO A 112 24.47 -22.95 10.64
C PRO A 112 25.73 -22.66 11.49
N TYR A 113 26.72 -21.96 10.91
CA TYR A 113 28.06 -21.84 11.48
C TYR A 113 28.46 -20.43 11.93
N VAL A 114 29.23 -20.38 13.02
CA VAL A 114 29.99 -19.21 13.48
C VAL A 114 31.48 -19.59 13.55
N LEU A 115 32.36 -18.73 13.04
CA LEU A 115 33.79 -18.77 13.34
C LEU A 115 34.10 -17.79 14.48
N SER A 116 35.00 -18.17 15.38
CA SER A 116 35.64 -17.25 16.33
C SER A 116 37.16 -17.34 16.25
N SER A 117 37.84 -16.22 16.46
CA SER A 117 39.30 -16.12 16.51
C SER A 117 39.77 -15.39 17.76
N SER A 118 40.93 -15.77 18.29
CA SER A 118 41.37 -15.36 19.63
C SER A 118 42.88 -15.12 19.72
N ASP A 119 43.29 -14.55 20.85
CA ASP A 119 44.66 -14.48 21.32
C ASP A 119 45.24 -15.87 21.69
N ASP A 120 44.40 -16.90 21.88
CA ASP A 120 44.82 -18.31 22.06
C ASP A 120 45.43 -18.95 20.79
N MET A 121 45.65 -18.15 19.74
CA MET A 121 46.19 -18.49 18.41
C MET A 121 45.31 -19.43 17.57
N LEU A 122 44.16 -19.87 18.09
CA LEU A 122 43.25 -20.78 17.41
C LEU A 122 42.10 -20.03 16.72
N ILE A 123 41.53 -20.71 15.73
CA ILE A 123 40.23 -20.38 15.14
C ILE A 123 39.31 -21.57 15.37
N LYS A 124 38.07 -21.33 15.81
CA LYS A 124 37.12 -22.40 16.17
C LYS A 124 35.80 -22.23 15.40
N LEU A 125 35.26 -23.34 14.91
CA LEU A 125 34.02 -23.41 14.14
C LEU A 125 32.90 -24.00 15.01
N TRP A 126 31.83 -23.23 15.19
CA TRP A 126 30.70 -23.57 16.07
C TRP A 126 29.44 -23.80 15.26
N ASP A 127 28.75 -24.90 15.54
CA ASP A 127 27.46 -25.27 14.91
C ASP A 127 26.32 -25.09 15.91
N TRP A 128 25.44 -24.11 15.69
CA TRP A 128 24.32 -23.84 16.61
C TRP A 128 23.17 -24.84 16.49
N GLU A 129 23.05 -25.57 15.39
CA GLU A 129 22.02 -26.61 15.22
C GLU A 129 22.47 -27.94 15.85
N LYS A 130 23.79 -28.14 15.99
CA LYS A 130 24.40 -29.11 16.93
C LYS A 130 24.61 -28.53 18.35
N GLY A 131 23.82 -27.55 18.75
CA GLY A 131 23.76 -27.06 20.14
C GLY A 131 24.90 -26.12 20.58
N TRP A 132 25.60 -25.49 19.63
CA TRP A 132 26.86 -24.74 19.80
C TRP A 132 28.05 -25.65 20.13
N MET A 133 28.16 -26.78 19.42
CA MET A 133 29.33 -27.66 19.46
C MET A 133 30.47 -27.07 18.62
N CYS A 134 31.70 -27.13 19.15
CA CYS A 134 32.91 -26.89 18.35
C CYS A 134 33.10 -28.09 17.39
N ILE A 135 32.90 -27.87 16.08
CA ILE A 135 32.96 -28.92 15.06
C ILE A 135 34.30 -28.97 14.31
N GLN A 136 35.11 -27.90 14.39
CA GLN A 136 36.47 -27.87 13.86
C GLN A 136 37.32 -26.86 14.64
N ILE A 137 38.61 -27.16 14.79
CA ILE A 137 39.65 -26.24 15.28
C ILE A 137 40.68 -26.10 14.15
N PHE A 138 41.06 -24.86 13.84
CA PHE A 138 42.12 -24.56 12.88
C PHE A 138 43.33 -24.01 13.64
N GLU A 139 44.48 -24.64 13.45
CA GLU A 139 45.75 -24.36 14.14
C GLU A 139 46.83 -24.03 13.09
N GLY A 140 47.84 -23.25 13.48
CA GLY A 140 49.01 -22.95 12.62
C GLY A 140 49.27 -21.48 12.34
N HIS A 141 48.55 -20.56 12.99
CA HIS A 141 49.06 -19.21 13.29
C HIS A 141 49.99 -19.28 14.52
N SER A 142 50.97 -18.38 14.60
CA SER A 142 51.93 -18.30 15.72
C SER A 142 51.79 -17.05 16.59
N HIS A 143 50.71 -16.30 16.40
CA HIS A 143 50.31 -15.16 17.23
C HIS A 143 48.79 -14.94 17.12
N TYR A 144 48.26 -14.11 18.02
CA TYR A 144 46.89 -13.57 18.06
C TYR A 144 46.22 -13.44 16.69
N VAL A 145 45.06 -14.08 16.52
CA VAL A 145 44.30 -14.07 15.26
C VAL A 145 43.26 -12.96 15.31
N MET A 146 43.62 -11.80 14.76
CA MET A 146 42.92 -10.52 14.92
C MET A 146 41.57 -10.46 14.20
N GLN A 147 41.46 -11.06 13.01
CA GLN A 147 40.21 -11.09 12.25
C GLN A 147 40.06 -12.41 11.47
N VAL A 148 38.83 -12.88 11.36
CA VAL A 148 38.39 -13.91 10.39
C VAL A 148 37.28 -13.36 9.49
N THR A 149 37.26 -13.77 8.23
CA THR A 149 36.21 -13.38 7.27
C THR A 149 35.93 -14.51 6.27
N PHE A 150 34.64 -14.78 6.02
CA PHE A 150 34.23 -15.76 5.01
C PHE A 150 34.43 -15.24 3.59
N ASN A 151 34.83 -16.11 2.67
CA ASN A 151 34.88 -15.77 1.26
C ASN A 151 33.44 -15.63 0.71
N PRO A 152 33.06 -14.46 0.17
CA PRO A 152 31.70 -14.20 -0.33
C PRO A 152 31.40 -14.86 -1.68
N LYS A 153 32.41 -15.44 -2.36
CA LYS A 153 32.28 -16.14 -3.64
C LYS A 153 32.25 -17.66 -3.47
N ASP A 154 33.05 -18.20 -2.54
CA ASP A 154 33.01 -19.60 -2.11
C ASP A 154 32.97 -19.68 -0.58
N THR A 155 31.76 -19.82 -0.03
CA THR A 155 31.52 -19.75 1.42
C THR A 155 32.12 -20.91 2.21
N ASN A 156 32.59 -21.97 1.53
CA ASN A 156 33.33 -23.07 2.15
C ASN A 156 34.79 -22.69 2.47
N THR A 157 35.25 -21.51 2.05
CA THR A 157 36.57 -20.97 2.39
C THR A 157 36.48 -19.69 3.22
N PHE A 158 37.51 -19.42 4.01
CA PHE A 158 37.63 -18.19 4.80
C PHE A 158 39.09 -17.77 4.92
N ALA A 159 39.31 -16.48 5.21
CA ALA A 159 40.61 -15.90 5.47
C ALA A 159 40.75 -15.53 6.96
N SER A 160 41.97 -15.60 7.47
CA SER A 160 42.35 -15.07 8.80
C SER A 160 43.57 -14.16 8.71
N ALA A 161 43.56 -13.10 9.52
CA ALA A 161 44.68 -12.19 9.74
C ALA A 161 45.25 -12.39 11.15
N SER A 162 46.58 -12.44 11.28
CA SER A 162 47.27 -12.58 12.56
C SER A 162 48.40 -11.56 12.72
N LEU A 163 48.75 -11.29 13.98
CA LEU A 163 49.95 -10.53 14.31
C LEU A 163 51.26 -11.27 13.98
N ASP A 164 51.20 -12.55 13.58
CA ASP A 164 52.33 -13.30 13.01
C ASP A 164 52.76 -12.82 11.61
N ARG A 165 52.16 -11.73 11.12
CA ARG A 165 52.37 -11.05 9.82
C ARG A 165 51.75 -11.76 8.62
N THR A 166 51.14 -12.92 8.84
CA THR A 166 50.59 -13.75 7.77
C THR A 166 49.07 -13.63 7.63
N ILE A 167 48.61 -13.96 6.43
CA ILE A 167 47.21 -14.27 6.11
C ILE A 167 47.14 -15.77 5.85
N LYS A 168 46.17 -16.47 6.42
CA LYS A 168 45.92 -17.89 6.09
C LYS A 168 44.55 -18.05 5.48
N ILE A 169 44.48 -18.85 4.41
CA ILE A 169 43.25 -19.17 3.70
C ILE A 169 42.92 -20.63 3.98
N TRP A 170 41.73 -20.89 4.49
CA TRP A 170 41.30 -22.18 5.03
C TRP A 170 40.10 -22.73 4.26
N ASN A 171 39.80 -24.01 4.48
CA ASN A 171 38.61 -24.70 3.99
C ASN A 171 37.91 -25.31 5.20
N LEU A 172 36.60 -25.14 5.35
CA LEU A 172 35.86 -25.63 6.52
C LEU A 172 35.98 -27.15 6.74
N GLY A 173 36.28 -27.92 5.69
CA GLY A 173 36.53 -29.36 5.76
C GLY A 173 37.97 -29.78 6.11
N SER A 174 38.90 -28.84 6.33
CA SER A 174 40.32 -29.09 6.59
C SER A 174 40.81 -28.35 7.83
N PRO A 175 41.48 -28.99 8.80
CA PRO A 175 42.14 -28.27 9.89
C PRO A 175 43.36 -27.47 9.39
N ASP A 176 44.05 -27.96 8.36
CA ASP A 176 45.20 -27.32 7.73
C ASP A 176 44.79 -26.18 6.78
N PRO A 177 45.59 -25.09 6.68
CA PRO A 177 45.35 -24.00 5.75
C PRO A 177 45.70 -24.38 4.32
N ASN A 178 44.84 -24.03 3.35
CA ASN A 178 45.08 -24.22 1.91
C ASN A 178 46.37 -23.54 1.44
N PHE A 179 46.67 -22.36 1.99
CA PHE A 179 47.96 -21.68 1.89
C PHE A 179 48.10 -20.55 2.92
N THR A 180 49.34 -20.12 3.14
CA THR A 180 49.71 -18.92 3.91
C THR A 180 50.27 -17.87 2.94
N LEU A 181 50.00 -16.58 3.18
CA LEU A 181 50.65 -15.43 2.54
C LEU A 181 51.44 -14.66 3.61
N ASP A 182 52.70 -14.34 3.35
CA ASP A 182 53.47 -13.38 4.16
C ASP A 182 53.16 -11.97 3.64
N ALA A 183 52.52 -11.13 4.47
CA ALA A 183 51.79 -9.97 3.97
C ALA A 183 52.42 -8.63 4.35
N HIS A 184 52.88 -8.47 5.59
CA HIS A 184 53.24 -7.15 6.13
C HIS A 184 54.52 -7.19 6.96
N ALA A 185 55.18 -6.04 7.12
CA ALA A 185 56.42 -5.95 7.91
C ALA A 185 56.14 -6.09 9.43
N LYS A 186 54.91 -5.84 9.84
CA LYS A 186 54.36 -6.02 11.19
C LYS A 186 53.07 -6.85 11.12
N GLY A 187 52.41 -7.04 12.26
CA GLY A 187 51.18 -7.83 12.36
C GLY A 187 50.04 -7.35 11.46
N VAL A 188 49.17 -8.27 11.03
CA VAL A 188 47.98 -7.97 10.24
C VAL A 188 46.78 -7.85 11.18
N ASN A 189 46.15 -6.68 11.21
CA ASN A 189 45.00 -6.39 12.08
C ASN A 189 43.68 -6.84 11.47
N CYS A 190 43.55 -6.69 10.16
CA CYS A 190 42.27 -6.81 9.47
C CYS A 190 42.42 -7.37 8.04
N VAL A 191 41.38 -8.05 7.57
CA VAL A 191 41.28 -8.68 6.25
C VAL A 191 39.85 -8.67 5.74
N ASP A 192 39.65 -8.36 4.45
CA ASP A 192 38.36 -8.44 3.76
C ASP A 192 38.50 -8.97 2.32
N TYR A 193 37.45 -9.58 1.79
CA TYR A 193 37.39 -10.12 0.42
C TYR A 193 36.72 -9.14 -0.54
N PHE A 194 37.21 -9.08 -1.79
CA PHE A 194 36.54 -8.32 -2.83
C PHE A 194 35.24 -9.00 -3.27
N THR A 195 34.11 -8.38 -2.94
CA THR A 195 32.75 -8.86 -3.19
C THR A 195 32.25 -8.61 -4.63
N GLY A 196 32.94 -7.79 -5.42
CA GLY A 196 32.56 -7.43 -6.79
C GLY A 196 33.20 -8.31 -7.89
N GLY A 197 32.51 -8.41 -9.04
CA GLY A 197 32.97 -9.09 -10.28
C GLY A 197 33.63 -10.47 -10.07
N ASP A 198 34.51 -10.85 -10.99
CA ASP A 198 35.27 -12.11 -10.90
C ASP A 198 36.68 -11.97 -10.30
N LYS A 199 37.17 -10.75 -10.03
CA LYS A 199 38.56 -10.57 -9.54
C LYS A 199 38.78 -11.30 -8.20
N PRO A 200 39.84 -12.13 -8.06
CA PRO A 200 40.12 -12.93 -6.87
C PRO A 200 40.94 -12.14 -5.84
N TYR A 201 40.39 -11.02 -5.35
CA TYR A 201 41.14 -10.09 -4.52
C TYR A 201 40.80 -10.16 -3.02
N LEU A 202 41.82 -9.95 -2.19
CA LEU A 202 41.77 -9.67 -0.76
C LEU A 202 42.33 -8.28 -0.48
N ILE A 203 41.96 -7.67 0.64
CA ILE A 203 42.64 -6.49 1.19
C ILE A 203 43.00 -6.74 2.65
N THR A 204 44.17 -6.26 3.07
CA THR A 204 44.66 -6.31 4.45
C THR A 204 45.11 -4.95 4.98
N GLY A 205 45.06 -4.77 6.30
CA GLY A 205 45.60 -3.61 7.01
C GLY A 205 46.50 -4.02 8.19
N SER A 206 47.55 -3.24 8.43
CA SER A 206 48.63 -3.60 9.37
C SER A 206 49.10 -2.43 10.24
N ASP A 207 49.79 -2.78 11.32
CA ASP A 207 50.61 -1.88 12.12
C ASP A 207 51.80 -1.29 11.34
N ASP A 208 52.14 -1.80 10.14
CA ASP A 208 53.14 -1.16 9.25
C ASP A 208 52.61 0.11 8.55
N HIS A 209 51.40 0.55 8.89
CA HIS A 209 50.71 1.76 8.42
C HIS A 209 50.30 1.71 6.93
N THR A 210 50.47 0.55 6.28
CA THR A 210 49.97 0.30 4.93
C THR A 210 48.70 -0.56 4.95
N ALA A 211 47.89 -0.43 3.90
CA ALA A 211 46.95 -1.46 3.50
C ALA A 211 47.40 -2.08 2.17
N LYS A 212 47.18 -3.37 1.94
CA LYS A 212 47.65 -4.06 0.72
C LYS A 212 46.52 -4.83 0.06
N VAL A 213 46.45 -4.73 -1.26
CA VAL A 213 45.54 -5.51 -2.11
C VAL A 213 46.29 -6.72 -2.65
N TRP A 214 45.74 -7.90 -2.46
CA TRP A 214 46.34 -9.19 -2.82
C TRP A 214 45.48 -9.92 -3.82
N ASP A 215 46.11 -10.59 -4.78
CA ASP A 215 45.49 -11.64 -5.58
C ASP A 215 45.76 -12.98 -4.89
N TYR A 216 44.69 -13.65 -4.45
CA TYR A 216 44.82 -14.91 -3.70
C TYR A 216 45.03 -16.14 -4.60
N GLN A 217 44.87 -16.02 -5.92
CA GLN A 217 45.20 -17.08 -6.88
C GLN A 217 46.68 -17.00 -7.28
N THR A 218 47.17 -15.83 -7.69
CA THR A 218 48.60 -15.64 -8.02
C THR A 218 49.50 -15.47 -6.80
N LYS A 219 48.90 -15.27 -5.61
CA LYS A 219 49.59 -15.09 -4.31
C LYS A 219 50.52 -13.87 -4.31
N SER A 220 50.13 -12.83 -5.05
CA SER A 220 50.92 -11.62 -5.27
C SER A 220 50.27 -10.38 -4.67
N CYS A 221 51.10 -9.43 -4.22
CA CYS A 221 50.64 -8.10 -3.83
C CYS A 221 50.37 -7.29 -5.10
N VAL A 222 49.10 -7.01 -5.38
CA VAL A 222 48.65 -6.24 -6.54
C VAL A 222 48.98 -4.76 -6.37
N GLN A 223 48.81 -4.23 -5.15
CA GLN A 223 49.13 -2.83 -4.82
C GLN A 223 49.26 -2.60 -3.31
N THR A 224 50.20 -1.74 -2.92
CA THR A 224 50.26 -1.13 -1.57
C THR A 224 49.55 0.23 -1.57
N LEU A 225 48.68 0.45 -0.59
CA LEU A 225 48.01 1.72 -0.30
C LEU A 225 48.75 2.38 0.88
N GLU A 226 49.47 3.46 0.59
CA GLU A 226 50.36 4.14 1.54
C GLU A 226 49.85 5.53 1.92
N GLY A 227 50.05 5.93 3.17
CA GLY A 227 49.91 7.32 3.60
C GLY A 227 49.14 7.55 4.91
N HIS A 228 48.55 6.51 5.52
CA HIS A 228 48.13 6.58 6.93
C HIS A 228 49.35 6.79 7.83
N THR A 229 49.18 7.50 8.94
CA THR A 229 50.30 7.83 9.86
C THR A 229 50.39 6.91 11.08
N HIS A 230 49.37 6.09 11.31
CA HIS A 230 49.31 5.08 12.36
C HIS A 230 48.71 3.77 11.82
N ASN A 231 48.57 2.77 12.70
CA ASN A 231 48.10 1.43 12.38
C ASN A 231 46.79 1.45 11.56
N VAL A 232 46.68 0.61 10.53
CA VAL A 232 45.41 0.39 9.84
C VAL A 232 44.63 -0.66 10.64
N SER A 233 43.50 -0.25 11.20
CA SER A 233 42.69 -1.03 12.14
C SER A 233 41.52 -1.74 11.47
N ALA A 234 40.99 -1.18 10.38
CA ALA A 234 39.92 -1.77 9.59
C ALA A 234 40.12 -1.54 8.09
N VAL A 235 39.82 -2.55 7.28
CA VAL A 235 39.79 -2.48 5.80
C VAL A 235 38.49 -3.08 5.29
N CYS A 236 38.02 -2.58 4.15
CA CYS A 236 36.74 -2.95 3.55
C CYS A 236 36.77 -2.73 2.03
N PHE A 237 36.25 -3.69 1.25
CA PHE A 237 35.78 -3.44 -0.11
C PHE A 237 34.29 -3.08 -0.09
N HIS A 238 33.93 -1.93 -0.66
CA HIS A 238 32.51 -1.59 -0.79
C HIS A 238 31.84 -2.51 -1.83
N PRO A 239 30.68 -3.14 -1.53
CA PRO A 239 30.10 -4.15 -2.41
C PRO A 239 29.63 -3.60 -3.77
N ASP A 240 28.97 -2.44 -3.77
CA ASP A 240 28.29 -1.91 -4.96
C ASP A 240 29.02 -0.73 -5.65
N LEU A 241 30.16 -0.28 -5.10
CA LEU A 241 30.90 0.91 -5.53
C LEU A 241 32.37 0.53 -5.85
N PRO A 242 33.07 1.28 -6.72
CA PRO A 242 34.42 0.94 -7.16
C PRO A 242 35.46 1.45 -6.14
N ILE A 243 35.26 1.18 -4.86
CA ILE A 243 36.04 1.78 -3.78
C ILE A 243 36.47 0.78 -2.71
N ILE A 244 37.62 1.11 -2.14
CA ILE A 244 38.22 0.54 -0.94
C ILE A 244 38.07 1.57 0.18
N ILE A 245 37.81 1.13 1.40
CA ILE A 245 37.73 1.98 2.58
C ILE A 245 38.71 1.45 3.64
N THR A 246 39.60 2.33 4.12
CA THR A 246 40.57 2.00 5.18
C THR A 246 40.38 2.94 6.37
N GLY A 247 40.39 2.38 7.58
CA GLY A 247 40.31 3.12 8.84
C GLY A 247 41.57 2.92 9.66
N SER A 248 42.02 3.97 10.35
CA SER A 248 43.28 3.96 11.08
C SER A 248 43.19 4.57 12.48
N GLU A 249 44.17 4.22 13.31
CA GLU A 249 44.49 4.92 14.55
C GLU A 249 45.06 6.34 14.34
N ASP A 250 45.11 6.85 13.10
CA ASP A 250 45.29 8.29 12.80
C ASP A 250 43.96 9.09 12.81
N GLY A 251 42.84 8.42 13.14
CA GLY A 251 41.51 9.01 13.20
C GLY A 251 40.89 9.31 11.82
N THR A 252 41.61 9.04 10.74
CA THR A 252 41.10 9.20 9.37
C THR A 252 40.51 7.92 8.82
N VAL A 253 39.46 8.08 8.00
CA VAL A 253 38.95 7.06 7.09
C VAL A 253 39.26 7.50 5.67
N ARG A 254 39.99 6.67 4.92
CA ARG A 254 40.39 6.96 3.55
C ARG A 254 39.59 6.14 2.58
N ILE A 255 39.14 6.79 1.51
CA ILE A 255 38.42 6.18 0.41
C ILE A 255 39.36 6.18 -0.78
N TRP A 256 39.64 4.98 -1.31
CA TRP A 256 40.52 4.75 -2.45
C TRP A 256 39.73 4.14 -3.60
N HIS A 257 40.15 4.38 -4.83
CA HIS A 257 39.51 3.77 -6.00
C HIS A 257 39.96 2.30 -6.16
N SER A 258 39.06 1.34 -6.34
CA SER A 258 39.39 -0.10 -6.37
C SER A 258 40.14 -0.58 -7.62
N THR A 259 39.96 0.09 -8.77
CA THR A 259 40.76 -0.18 -10.00
C THR A 259 42.05 0.63 -10.10
N THR A 260 42.05 1.94 -9.76
CA THR A 260 43.22 2.82 -9.96
C THR A 260 44.05 3.04 -8.70
N TYR A 261 43.59 2.57 -7.55
CA TYR A 261 44.24 2.62 -6.22
C TYR A 261 44.65 4.00 -5.70
N ARG A 262 44.32 5.09 -6.40
CA ARG A 262 44.50 6.46 -5.93
C ARG A 262 43.60 6.75 -4.73
N LEU A 263 44.08 7.61 -3.84
CA LEU A 263 43.29 8.21 -2.77
C LEU A 263 42.27 9.19 -3.37
N GLU A 264 40.98 8.94 -3.16
CA GLU A 264 39.88 9.78 -3.65
C GLU A 264 39.43 10.80 -2.59
N ASN A 265 39.38 10.39 -1.33
CA ASN A 265 38.97 11.26 -0.22
C ASN A 265 39.55 10.80 1.12
N THR A 266 39.74 11.74 2.05
CA THR A 266 40.15 11.48 3.45
C THR A 266 39.12 12.14 4.36
N LEU A 267 38.41 11.33 5.14
CA LEU A 267 37.41 11.76 6.10
C LEU A 267 38.03 11.78 7.50
N ASN A 268 37.84 12.88 8.22
CA ASN A 268 38.08 12.97 9.67
C ASN A 268 36.84 13.64 10.29
N TYR A 269 36.32 13.07 11.38
CA TYR A 269 35.12 13.54 12.07
C TYR A 269 35.36 13.97 13.53
N GLY A 270 36.61 13.96 14.02
CA GLY A 270 36.94 14.39 15.39
C GLY A 270 36.32 13.51 16.47
N LEU A 271 36.42 12.19 16.32
CA LEU A 271 36.03 11.18 17.32
C LEU A 271 37.23 10.29 17.72
N GLU A 272 38.44 10.83 17.61
CA GLU A 272 39.71 10.11 17.73
C GLU A 272 39.79 8.88 16.79
N ARG A 273 40.41 7.79 17.23
CA ARG A 273 40.83 6.64 16.40
C ARG A 273 39.68 5.85 15.81
N VAL A 274 39.86 5.34 14.59
CA VAL A 274 38.96 4.37 13.97
C VAL A 274 39.29 2.96 14.46
N TRP A 275 38.28 2.13 14.70
CA TRP A 275 38.44 0.73 15.11
C TRP A 275 37.72 -0.28 14.22
N ALA A 276 36.60 0.09 13.62
CA ALA A 276 35.76 -0.83 12.88
C ALA A 276 35.05 -0.14 11.71
N ILE A 277 34.87 -0.87 10.62
CA ILE A 277 34.07 -0.46 9.46
C ILE A 277 33.06 -1.57 9.19
N GLY A 278 31.81 -1.20 8.94
CA GLY A 278 30.72 -2.12 8.60
C GLY A 278 29.95 -1.64 7.38
N TYR A 279 29.48 -2.58 6.57
CA TYR A 279 28.73 -2.32 5.34
C TYR A 279 27.63 -3.37 5.15
N ILE A 280 26.72 -3.12 4.22
CA ILE A 280 25.67 -4.07 3.82
C ILE A 280 25.64 -4.15 2.29
N LYS A 281 25.51 -5.37 1.75
CA LYS A 281 25.40 -5.60 0.30
C LYS A 281 24.07 -5.03 -0.23
N GLY A 282 24.11 -4.34 -1.37
CA GLY A 282 22.91 -3.73 -1.97
C GLY A 282 22.45 -2.44 -1.30
N SER A 283 23.34 -1.73 -0.60
CA SER A 283 23.16 -0.34 -0.15
C SER A 283 24.52 0.39 -0.10
N ARG A 284 24.49 1.69 -0.35
CA ARG A 284 25.67 2.57 -0.28
C ARG A 284 25.85 3.18 1.11
N ARG A 285 25.53 2.41 2.16
CA ARG A 285 25.64 2.80 3.58
C ARG A 285 26.86 2.13 4.21
N VAL A 286 27.70 2.94 4.86
CA VAL A 286 28.89 2.49 5.57
C VAL A 286 28.85 3.05 6.99
N VAL A 287 29.15 2.20 7.96
CA VAL A 287 29.21 2.50 9.39
C VAL A 287 30.67 2.47 9.82
N ILE A 288 31.06 3.41 10.67
CA ILE A 288 32.42 3.54 11.19
C ILE A 288 32.32 3.65 12.72
N GLY A 289 33.04 2.77 13.42
CA GLY A 289 33.21 2.78 14.87
C GLY A 289 34.53 3.45 15.27
N TYR A 290 34.45 4.34 16.25
CA TYR A 290 35.52 5.23 16.72
C TYR A 290 35.78 5.08 18.23
N ASP A 291 36.86 5.70 18.72
CA ASP A 291 37.14 5.89 20.15
C ASP A 291 36.03 6.68 20.88
N GLU A 292 35.38 7.65 20.22
CA GLU A 292 34.26 8.43 20.79
C GLU A 292 32.87 8.17 20.12
N GLY A 293 32.68 7.00 19.51
CA GLY A 293 31.33 6.53 19.14
C GLY A 293 31.15 6.04 17.71
N THR A 294 29.96 6.22 17.13
CA THR A 294 29.55 5.60 15.85
C THR A 294 29.03 6.64 14.86
N ILE A 295 29.51 6.58 13.61
CA ILE A 295 29.01 7.38 12.49
C ILE A 295 28.51 6.45 11.38
N MET A 296 27.36 6.78 10.77
CA MET A 296 26.96 6.19 9.49
C MET A 296 26.98 7.25 8.40
N ILE A 297 27.61 6.93 7.27
CA ILE A 297 27.63 7.73 6.05
C ILE A 297 26.90 7.01 4.92
N LYS A 298 26.31 7.77 4.00
CA LYS A 298 25.82 7.29 2.71
C LYS A 298 26.70 7.85 1.58
N LEU A 299 27.10 6.98 0.66
CA LEU A 299 28.03 7.25 -0.43
C LEU A 299 27.28 7.36 -1.76
N GLY A 300 26.77 8.56 -2.07
CA GLY A 300 26.04 8.81 -3.32
C GLY A 300 24.59 8.31 -3.35
N LYS A 301 24.01 8.33 -4.55
CA LYS A 301 22.59 8.03 -4.82
C LYS A 301 22.40 6.57 -5.24
N GLU A 302 21.39 5.89 -4.71
CA GLU A 302 21.07 4.48 -5.00
C GLU A 302 20.11 4.36 -6.19
N VAL A 303 20.48 4.99 -7.31
CA VAL A 303 19.75 4.94 -8.58
C VAL A 303 20.43 3.90 -9.48
N PRO A 304 19.68 2.97 -10.12
CA PRO A 304 20.24 2.02 -11.08
C PRO A 304 20.73 2.76 -12.34
N VAL A 305 21.91 2.38 -12.83
CA VAL A 305 22.54 3.01 -14.01
C VAL A 305 22.04 2.28 -15.25
N ALA A 306 20.82 2.62 -15.67
CA ALA A 306 20.09 1.96 -16.74
C ALA A 306 19.37 2.96 -17.66
N SER A 307 19.16 2.55 -18.92
CA SER A 307 18.36 3.28 -19.90
C SER A 307 17.68 2.30 -20.85
N MET A 308 16.47 2.63 -21.28
CA MET A 308 15.72 1.90 -22.30
C MET A 308 15.63 2.74 -23.58
N ASP A 309 15.60 2.10 -24.75
CA ASP A 309 15.24 2.74 -26.02
C ASP A 309 13.74 2.58 -26.35
N SER A 310 13.25 3.33 -27.32
CA SER A 310 11.86 3.26 -27.80
C SER A 310 11.49 1.92 -28.45
N SER A 311 12.45 1.01 -28.64
CA SER A 311 12.19 -0.36 -29.13
C SER A 311 11.88 -1.35 -28.01
N GLY A 312 12.13 -0.99 -26.74
CA GLY A 312 12.04 -1.89 -25.58
C GLY A 312 13.36 -2.60 -25.26
N LYS A 313 14.49 -2.15 -25.82
CA LYS A 313 15.82 -2.64 -25.45
C LYS A 313 16.34 -1.85 -24.26
N ILE A 314 16.76 -2.56 -23.22
CA ILE A 314 17.38 -1.99 -22.01
C ILE A 314 18.89 -2.25 -22.08
N ILE A 315 19.67 -1.26 -21.67
CA ILE A 315 21.10 -1.39 -21.38
C ILE A 315 21.34 -0.84 -19.97
N TRP A 316 22.07 -1.59 -19.14
CA TRP A 316 22.44 -1.19 -17.79
C TRP A 316 23.89 -1.53 -17.47
N ALA A 317 24.43 -0.80 -16.49
CA ALA A 317 25.73 -1.07 -15.91
C ALA A 317 25.59 -1.79 -14.56
N LYS A 318 26.40 -2.82 -14.36
CA LYS A 318 26.59 -3.53 -13.09
C LYS A 318 28.09 -3.48 -12.80
N HIS A 319 28.49 -2.63 -11.86
CA HIS A 319 29.90 -2.22 -11.72
C HIS A 319 30.44 -1.71 -13.08
N ASN A 320 31.53 -2.26 -13.60
CA ASN A 320 32.08 -1.93 -14.93
C ASN A 320 31.56 -2.85 -16.05
N GLU A 321 30.73 -3.85 -15.74
CA GLU A 321 30.11 -4.75 -16.72
C GLU A 321 28.88 -4.08 -17.32
N ILE A 322 28.77 -4.10 -18.65
CA ILE A 322 27.63 -3.58 -19.39
C ILE A 322 26.82 -4.75 -19.92
N GLN A 323 25.54 -4.77 -19.55
CA GLN A 323 24.61 -5.83 -19.89
C GLN A 323 23.42 -5.24 -20.65
N THR A 324 22.80 -6.07 -21.48
CA THR A 324 21.63 -5.71 -22.26
C THR A 324 20.55 -6.78 -22.22
N VAL A 325 19.32 -6.30 -22.31
CA VAL A 325 18.08 -7.06 -22.20
C VAL A 325 17.09 -6.48 -23.22
N ASN A 326 16.14 -7.27 -23.69
CA ASN A 326 15.06 -6.79 -24.56
C ASN A 326 13.72 -7.28 -24.00
N ILE A 327 12.79 -6.35 -23.74
CA ILE A 327 11.46 -6.69 -23.24
C ILE A 327 10.72 -7.61 -24.22
N LYS A 328 10.94 -7.42 -25.53
CA LYS A 328 10.35 -8.25 -26.61
C LYS A 328 10.93 -9.66 -26.71
N SER A 329 11.85 -10.09 -25.83
CA SER A 329 12.20 -11.51 -25.69
C SER A 329 11.37 -12.25 -24.64
N VAL A 330 10.54 -11.55 -23.86
CA VAL A 330 9.42 -12.19 -23.17
C VAL A 330 8.40 -12.55 -24.25
N GLY A 331 8.01 -13.83 -24.31
CA GLY A 331 7.13 -14.35 -25.36
C GLY A 331 5.73 -13.72 -25.31
N ALA A 332 5.04 -13.66 -26.46
CA ALA A 332 3.69 -13.11 -26.54
C ALA A 332 2.67 -13.88 -25.69
N ASP A 333 2.94 -15.15 -25.41
CA ASP A 333 2.10 -16.06 -24.62
C ASP A 333 2.33 -15.95 -23.10
N PHE A 334 3.23 -15.06 -22.65
CA PHE A 334 3.47 -14.81 -21.23
C PHE A 334 2.57 -13.67 -20.74
N GLU A 335 1.52 -14.01 -19.99
CA GLU A 335 0.67 -13.04 -19.31
C GLU A 335 1.46 -12.27 -18.25
N VAL A 336 1.96 -11.09 -18.61
CA VAL A 336 2.56 -10.16 -17.66
C VAL A 336 1.46 -9.62 -16.75
N THR A 337 1.46 -10.03 -15.49
CA THR A 337 0.68 -9.41 -14.41
C THR A 337 1.34 -8.10 -13.98
N ASP A 338 0.53 -7.12 -13.55
CA ASP A 338 1.02 -5.80 -13.18
C ASP A 338 1.79 -5.84 -11.85
N GLY A 339 3.02 -5.35 -11.87
CA GLY A 339 3.91 -5.37 -10.70
C GLY A 339 4.67 -6.69 -10.48
N GLU A 340 4.59 -7.66 -11.38
CA GLU A 340 5.46 -8.84 -11.36
C GLU A 340 6.78 -8.66 -12.13
N ARG A 341 7.77 -9.49 -11.78
CA ARG A 341 9.13 -9.41 -12.32
C ARG A 341 9.19 -10.12 -13.66
N LEU A 342 9.62 -9.39 -14.70
CA LEU A 342 9.78 -9.95 -16.04
C LEU A 342 10.95 -10.97 -16.07
N PRO A 343 10.76 -12.18 -16.62
CA PRO A 343 11.79 -13.22 -16.73
C PRO A 343 12.75 -12.93 -17.90
N LEU A 344 13.57 -11.89 -17.75
CA LEU A 344 14.38 -11.33 -18.83
C LEU A 344 15.74 -12.02 -19.00
N ALA A 345 16.05 -12.45 -20.22
CA ALA A 345 17.32 -13.06 -20.58
C ALA A 345 18.44 -12.00 -20.69
N VAL A 346 19.27 -11.91 -19.65
CA VAL A 346 20.43 -11.00 -19.59
C VAL A 346 21.52 -11.46 -20.56
N LYS A 347 22.08 -10.53 -21.34
CA LYS A 347 23.23 -10.74 -22.22
C LYS A 347 24.32 -9.73 -21.90
N GLU A 348 25.56 -10.19 -21.79
CA GLU A 348 26.71 -9.29 -21.71
C GLU A 348 26.92 -8.59 -23.06
N LEU A 349 27.23 -7.29 -23.00
CA LEU A 349 27.41 -6.43 -24.16
C LEU A 349 28.86 -5.91 -24.25
N GLY A 350 29.55 -5.80 -23.11
CA GLY A 350 30.96 -5.46 -23.00
C GLY A 350 31.31 -4.95 -21.60
N THR A 351 32.49 -4.36 -21.44
CA THR A 351 32.88 -3.59 -20.25
C THR A 351 32.92 -2.09 -20.56
N CYS A 352 33.05 -1.27 -19.53
CA CYS A 352 33.39 0.15 -19.65
C CYS A 352 34.68 0.48 -18.90
N ASP A 353 35.50 1.34 -19.49
CA ASP A 353 36.84 1.71 -19.00
C ASP A 353 36.78 2.60 -17.75
N LEU A 354 35.76 3.47 -17.68
CA LEU A 354 35.40 4.30 -16.52
C LEU A 354 34.30 3.63 -15.68
N TYR A 355 34.08 4.05 -14.43
CA TYR A 355 32.95 3.54 -13.63
C TYR A 355 31.64 4.24 -14.04
N PRO A 356 30.61 3.51 -14.54
CA PRO A 356 29.35 4.11 -14.97
C PRO A 356 28.59 4.79 -13.81
N GLN A 357 28.47 6.11 -13.87
CA GLN A 357 27.65 6.91 -12.95
C GLN A 357 26.31 7.31 -13.57
N SER A 358 26.27 7.50 -14.89
CA SER A 358 25.04 7.62 -15.66
C SER A 358 25.17 6.93 -17.02
N LEU A 359 24.05 6.46 -17.56
CA LEU A 359 23.95 5.78 -18.84
C LEU A 359 22.65 6.25 -19.52
N LYS A 360 22.73 6.74 -20.75
CA LYS A 360 21.55 7.15 -21.54
C LYS A 360 21.69 6.75 -23.00
N HIS A 361 20.67 6.14 -23.57
CA HIS A 361 20.50 6.09 -25.02
C HIS A 361 20.38 7.52 -25.60
N ASN A 362 20.77 7.70 -26.85
CA ASN A 362 20.35 8.84 -27.65
C ASN A 362 18.89 8.62 -28.13
N PRO A 363 18.16 9.67 -28.59
CA PRO A 363 16.72 9.55 -28.89
C PRO A 363 16.33 8.47 -29.91
N ASN A 364 17.23 8.09 -30.83
CA ASN A 364 16.99 7.03 -31.81
C ASN A 364 17.59 5.65 -31.45
N GLY A 365 18.02 5.46 -30.19
CA GLY A 365 18.52 4.18 -29.67
C GLY A 365 19.85 3.68 -30.25
N ARG A 366 20.40 4.32 -31.30
CA ARG A 366 21.60 3.85 -32.02
C ARG A 366 22.88 3.92 -31.18
N PHE A 367 22.96 4.88 -30.27
CA PHE A 367 24.12 5.15 -29.43
C PHE A 367 23.72 5.19 -27.95
N VAL A 368 24.66 4.80 -27.09
CA VAL A 368 24.58 5.00 -25.64
C VAL A 368 25.76 5.85 -25.22
N VAL A 369 25.51 6.87 -24.42
CA VAL A 369 26.56 7.53 -23.65
C VAL A 369 26.65 6.90 -22.26
N VAL A 370 27.87 6.66 -21.80
CA VAL A 370 28.19 6.35 -20.41
C VAL A 370 29.05 7.49 -19.88
N CYS A 371 28.69 8.04 -18.71
CA CYS A 371 29.46 9.08 -18.04
C CYS A 371 29.89 8.61 -16.65
N GLY A 372 31.09 9.00 -16.24
CA GLY A 372 31.66 8.71 -14.94
C GLY A 372 33.04 9.32 -14.80
N ASP A 373 33.50 9.49 -13.56
CA ASP A 373 34.86 9.95 -13.24
C ASP A 373 35.25 11.31 -13.87
N GLY A 374 34.28 12.14 -14.27
CA GLY A 374 34.49 13.41 -14.96
C GLY A 374 34.77 13.27 -16.46
N GLU A 375 34.46 12.12 -17.05
CA GLU A 375 34.64 11.75 -18.45
C GLU A 375 33.35 11.12 -19.02
N TYR A 376 33.22 11.13 -20.35
CA TYR A 376 32.13 10.47 -21.08
C TYR A 376 32.69 9.63 -22.23
N ILE A 377 31.99 8.54 -22.55
CA ILE A 377 32.26 7.69 -23.73
C ILE A 377 30.93 7.36 -24.42
N ILE A 378 30.88 7.55 -25.73
CA ILE A 378 29.75 7.19 -26.58
C ILE A 378 30.05 5.86 -27.29
N TYR A 379 29.21 4.85 -27.05
CA TYR A 379 29.28 3.53 -27.66
C TYR A 379 28.12 3.30 -28.64
N THR A 380 28.29 2.41 -29.63
CA THR A 380 27.16 1.92 -30.45
C THR A 380 26.31 0.93 -29.67
N ALA A 381 25.01 1.19 -29.49
CA ALA A 381 24.14 0.39 -28.63
C ALA A 381 24.04 -1.10 -29.02
N LEU A 382 24.23 -1.45 -30.30
CA LEU A 382 24.13 -2.83 -30.79
C LEU A 382 25.41 -3.67 -30.58
N ALA A 383 26.59 -3.04 -30.66
CA ALA A 383 27.88 -3.74 -30.80
C ALA A 383 29.01 -3.20 -29.91
N TRP A 384 28.66 -2.34 -28.94
CA TRP A 384 29.53 -1.75 -27.92
C TRP A 384 30.87 -1.15 -28.40
N ARG A 385 30.90 -0.61 -29.62
CA ARG A 385 32.10 0.05 -30.18
C ARG A 385 32.13 1.51 -29.78
N ASN A 386 33.21 1.96 -29.14
CA ASN A 386 33.49 3.37 -28.85
C ASN A 386 33.46 4.20 -30.16
N ARG A 387 32.89 5.40 -30.09
CA ARG A 387 32.74 6.35 -31.21
C ARG A 387 33.29 7.74 -30.93
N SER A 388 33.23 8.18 -29.68
CA SER A 388 33.68 9.49 -29.22
C SER A 388 33.83 9.45 -27.70
N PHE A 389 34.76 10.22 -27.16
CA PHE A 389 35.03 10.32 -25.73
C PHE A 389 35.60 11.69 -25.38
N GLY A 390 35.55 12.08 -24.11
CA GLY A 390 36.18 13.31 -23.62
C GLY A 390 35.85 13.60 -22.16
N SER A 391 36.33 14.74 -21.66
CA SER A 391 36.03 15.21 -20.30
C SER A 391 34.66 15.87 -20.22
N ALA A 392 33.85 15.44 -19.25
CA ALA A 392 32.53 16.01 -18.96
C ALA A 392 32.11 15.68 -17.51
N LEU A 393 31.61 16.68 -16.78
CA LEU A 393 30.89 16.48 -15.53
C LEU A 393 29.48 15.95 -15.81
N GLU A 394 28.86 16.41 -16.90
CA GLU A 394 27.53 16.04 -17.37
C GLU A 394 27.46 16.04 -18.90
N PHE A 395 26.56 15.22 -19.42
CA PHE A 395 26.27 15.04 -20.85
C PHE A 395 24.76 15.02 -21.06
N VAL A 396 24.26 15.72 -22.08
CA VAL A 396 22.84 15.68 -22.49
C VAL A 396 22.67 15.63 -24.01
N TRP A 397 21.68 14.86 -24.47
CA TRP A 397 21.27 14.81 -25.87
C TRP A 397 20.20 15.88 -26.16
N SER A 398 20.22 16.47 -27.37
CA SER A 398 19.05 17.12 -27.96
C SER A 398 18.05 16.08 -28.45
N SER A 399 16.78 16.44 -28.65
CA SER A 399 15.77 15.54 -29.25
C SER A 399 16.17 15.03 -30.65
N GLU A 400 17.01 15.77 -31.38
CA GLU A 400 17.52 15.36 -32.70
C GLU A 400 18.83 14.53 -32.66
N GLY A 401 19.39 14.25 -31.47
CA GLY A 401 20.65 13.52 -31.31
C GLY A 401 21.92 14.34 -31.54
N GLU A 402 21.85 15.66 -31.46
CA GLU A 402 23.01 16.49 -31.11
C GLU A 402 23.30 16.36 -29.61
N TYR A 403 24.42 16.87 -29.10
CA TYR A 403 24.69 16.80 -27.66
C TYR A 403 25.46 17.98 -27.11
N ALA A 404 25.28 18.24 -25.82
CA ALA A 404 26.07 19.20 -25.04
C ALA A 404 26.76 18.49 -23.87
N VAL A 405 27.96 18.97 -23.54
CA VAL A 405 28.70 18.52 -22.35
C VAL A 405 29.12 19.71 -21.49
N ARG A 406 29.07 19.52 -20.17
CA ARG A 406 29.54 20.48 -19.17
C ARG A 406 30.95 20.10 -18.74
N GLU A 407 31.96 20.78 -19.28
CA GLU A 407 33.38 20.52 -18.95
C GLU A 407 33.75 21.13 -17.60
N SER A 408 33.14 22.28 -17.26
CA SER A 408 33.17 22.91 -15.93
C SER A 408 31.88 23.71 -15.71
N THR A 409 31.68 24.26 -14.50
CA THR A 409 30.55 25.17 -14.21
C THR A 409 30.54 26.44 -15.08
N SER A 410 31.68 26.82 -15.66
CA SER A 410 31.84 28.00 -16.53
C SER A 410 32.13 27.67 -18.00
N ARG A 411 32.06 26.38 -18.40
CA ARG A 411 32.32 25.97 -19.79
C ARG A 411 31.46 24.79 -20.24
N ILE A 412 30.67 25.05 -21.27
CA ILE A 412 29.85 24.08 -21.98
C ILE A 412 30.38 23.96 -23.42
N LYS A 413 30.25 22.77 -24.02
CA LYS A 413 30.57 22.50 -25.43
C LYS A 413 29.39 21.81 -26.10
N ILE A 414 29.04 22.26 -27.30
CA ILE A 414 27.96 21.70 -28.12
C ILE A 414 28.60 20.95 -29.30
N PHE A 415 28.11 19.75 -29.57
CA PHE A 415 28.62 18.83 -30.58
C PHE A 415 27.51 18.41 -31.56
N SER A 416 27.89 18.30 -32.82
CA SER A 416 27.03 17.82 -33.91
C SER A 416 26.70 16.33 -33.78
N LYS A 417 25.68 15.88 -34.53
CA LYS A 417 25.28 14.47 -34.73
C LYS A 417 26.43 13.56 -35.23
N ASN A 418 27.52 14.15 -35.73
CA ASN A 418 28.73 13.49 -36.23
C ASN A 418 29.91 13.54 -35.23
N PHE A 419 29.65 13.88 -33.95
CA PHE A 419 30.64 13.96 -32.86
C PHE A 419 31.72 15.05 -33.02
N GLN A 420 31.53 16.02 -33.91
CA GLN A 420 32.41 17.18 -34.07
C GLN A 420 31.92 18.35 -33.21
N GLU A 421 32.83 19.02 -32.48
CA GLU A 421 32.54 20.21 -31.67
C GLU A 421 32.10 21.37 -32.57
N LYS A 422 30.88 21.90 -32.35
CA LYS A 422 30.34 23.07 -33.06
C LYS A 422 30.78 24.38 -32.39
N LYS A 423 30.62 24.45 -31.07
CA LYS A 423 30.66 25.70 -30.30
C LYS A 423 31.09 25.41 -28.87
N SER A 424 32.00 26.22 -28.31
CA SER A 424 32.32 26.23 -26.88
C SER A 424 31.89 27.56 -26.28
N ILE A 425 31.16 27.49 -25.18
CA ILE A 425 30.39 28.60 -24.61
C ILE A 425 30.76 28.74 -23.13
N ARG A 426 30.84 29.99 -22.67
CA ARG A 426 30.95 30.34 -21.25
C ARG A 426 29.66 31.05 -20.86
N PRO A 427 28.77 30.44 -20.06
CA PRO A 427 27.59 31.14 -19.55
C PRO A 427 27.98 32.34 -18.69
N THR A 428 27.07 33.30 -18.53
CA THR A 428 27.26 34.48 -17.65
C THR A 428 27.20 34.13 -16.16
N PHE A 429 26.73 32.93 -15.82
CA PHE A 429 26.58 32.40 -14.47
C PHE A 429 27.26 31.03 -14.32
N SER A 430 27.39 30.53 -13.09
CA SER A 430 27.85 29.15 -12.85
C SER A 430 26.73 28.16 -13.16
N ALA A 431 26.87 27.41 -14.25
CA ALA A 431 25.96 26.32 -14.59
C ALA A 431 26.26 25.10 -13.70
N GLU A 432 25.39 24.85 -12.72
CA GLU A 432 25.50 23.70 -11.80
C GLU A 432 24.90 22.42 -12.39
N HIS A 433 23.93 22.53 -13.30
CA HIS A 433 23.41 21.41 -14.08
C HIS A 433 23.09 21.81 -15.53
N ILE A 434 23.12 20.84 -16.47
CA ILE A 434 22.52 20.97 -17.80
C ILE A 434 21.45 19.91 -18.07
N PHE A 435 20.41 20.29 -18.82
CA PHE A 435 19.34 19.40 -19.31
C PHE A 435 19.21 19.51 -20.83
N GLY A 436 18.79 18.41 -21.47
CA GLY A 436 18.60 18.32 -22.92
C GLY A 436 17.13 18.11 -23.31
N GLY A 437 16.90 17.70 -24.56
CA GLY A 437 15.58 17.66 -25.20
C GLY A 437 15.43 18.73 -26.28
N THR A 438 14.24 19.35 -26.38
CA THR A 438 13.92 20.34 -27.44
C THR A 438 14.90 21.52 -27.44
N LEU A 439 15.26 21.99 -26.25
CA LEU A 439 16.19 23.10 -26.02
C LEU A 439 17.32 22.64 -25.09
N LEU A 440 18.46 23.33 -25.13
CA LEU A 440 19.54 23.16 -24.17
C LEU A 440 19.24 24.02 -22.94
N ALA A 441 18.94 23.40 -21.80
CA ALA A 441 18.70 24.14 -20.56
C ALA A 441 19.95 24.14 -19.68
N MET A 442 20.33 25.30 -19.16
CA MET A 442 21.45 25.51 -18.24
C MET A 442 20.91 26.02 -16.91
N CYS A 443 21.21 25.33 -15.82
CA CYS A 443 20.61 25.58 -14.51
C CYS A 443 21.66 26.14 -13.54
N SER A 444 21.30 27.22 -12.84
CA SER A 444 21.95 27.70 -11.62
C SER A 444 21.35 26.96 -10.40
N ASN A 445 21.60 27.42 -9.18
CA ASN A 445 20.88 26.92 -8.00
C ASN A 445 19.41 27.35 -7.98
N ASP A 446 19.13 28.59 -8.43
CA ASP A 446 17.85 29.26 -8.16
C ASP A 446 17.01 29.52 -9.43
N PHE A 447 17.61 29.33 -10.62
CA PHE A 447 16.97 29.59 -11.91
C PHE A 447 17.49 28.66 -13.01
N ILE A 448 16.72 28.56 -14.09
CA ILE A 448 17.06 27.83 -15.32
C ILE A 448 16.93 28.72 -16.55
N CYS A 449 17.91 28.64 -17.46
CA CYS A 449 17.93 29.36 -18.72
C CYS A 449 17.89 28.37 -19.89
N PHE A 450 16.91 28.52 -20.79
CA PHE A 450 16.77 27.73 -22.01
C PHE A 450 17.47 28.43 -23.19
N TYR A 451 18.18 27.63 -24.00
CA TYR A 451 18.92 28.10 -25.17
C TYR A 451 18.61 27.25 -26.41
N ASP A 452 18.70 27.86 -27.58
CA ASP A 452 18.59 27.14 -28.85
C ASP A 452 19.83 26.25 -29.12
N TRP A 453 19.68 25.16 -29.89
CA TRP A 453 20.77 24.21 -30.14
C TRP A 453 21.71 24.61 -31.29
N ALA A 454 21.31 25.53 -32.17
CA ALA A 454 22.07 25.90 -33.36
C ALA A 454 23.07 27.03 -33.06
N GLU A 455 22.59 28.11 -32.44
CA GLU A 455 23.36 29.30 -32.09
C GLU A 455 23.54 29.52 -30.60
N CYS A 456 22.75 28.86 -29.74
CA CYS A 456 22.77 29.04 -28.29
C CYS A 456 22.54 30.49 -27.86
N ARG A 457 21.54 31.12 -28.49
CA ARG A 457 20.86 32.34 -28.03
C ARG A 457 19.97 31.98 -26.84
N LEU A 458 19.80 32.90 -25.89
CA LEU A 458 18.84 32.73 -24.80
C LEU A 458 17.42 32.74 -25.39
N ILE A 459 16.58 31.80 -24.95
CA ILE A 459 15.15 31.74 -25.30
C ILE A 459 14.30 32.21 -24.14
N ARG A 460 14.54 31.71 -22.92
CA ARG A 460 13.84 32.15 -21.70
C ARG A 460 14.65 31.84 -20.46
N ARG A 461 14.64 32.74 -19.49
CA ARG A 461 15.00 32.46 -18.09
C ARG A 461 13.73 32.21 -17.28
N ILE A 462 13.78 31.25 -16.37
CA ILE A 462 12.70 30.93 -15.42
C ILE A 462 13.32 30.75 -14.03
N ASP A 463 12.88 31.55 -13.06
CA ASP A 463 13.43 31.55 -11.69
C ASP A 463 12.78 30.46 -10.82
N VAL A 464 13.15 29.21 -11.11
CA VAL A 464 12.76 28.00 -10.37
C VAL A 464 14.00 27.13 -10.07
N ASN A 465 14.06 26.58 -8.86
CA ASN A 465 15.09 25.62 -8.45
C ASN A 465 14.81 24.22 -9.05
N VAL A 466 15.58 23.82 -10.07
CA VAL A 466 15.34 22.59 -10.84
C VAL A 466 16.20 21.43 -10.36
N LYS A 467 15.57 20.27 -10.09
CA LYS A 467 16.24 18.98 -9.82
C LYS A 467 16.24 18.03 -11.01
N ASN A 468 15.19 18.10 -11.83
CA ASN A 468 15.13 17.34 -13.08
C ASN A 468 14.18 18.01 -14.08
N LEU A 469 14.34 17.71 -15.36
CA LEU A 469 13.56 18.30 -16.44
C LEU A 469 13.23 17.23 -17.48
N TYR A 470 11.96 17.20 -17.91
CA TYR A 470 11.43 16.21 -18.85
C TYR A 470 10.64 16.92 -19.96
N TRP A 471 11.07 16.78 -21.20
CA TRP A 471 10.31 17.21 -22.39
C TRP A 471 9.37 16.11 -22.87
N ALA A 472 8.22 16.49 -23.43
CA ALA A 472 7.38 15.59 -24.22
C ALA A 472 8.02 15.28 -25.58
N ASP A 473 7.60 14.19 -26.23
CA ASP A 473 8.14 13.79 -27.55
C ASP A 473 7.71 14.73 -28.69
N SER A 474 6.58 15.42 -28.55
CA SER A 474 6.23 16.58 -29.40
C SER A 474 7.24 17.71 -29.24
N GLY A 475 7.81 17.83 -28.03
CA GLY A 475 8.70 18.88 -27.58
C GLY A 475 8.02 20.24 -27.37
N ASP A 476 6.68 20.25 -27.27
CA ASP A 476 5.86 21.45 -27.04
C ASP A 476 5.40 21.56 -25.56
N LEU A 477 5.57 20.50 -24.76
CA LEU A 477 5.36 20.47 -23.32
C LEU A 477 6.66 20.12 -22.58
N VAL A 478 6.87 20.73 -21.41
CA VAL A 478 7.98 20.44 -20.50
C VAL A 478 7.50 20.37 -19.04
N ALA A 479 8.00 19.38 -18.30
CA ALA A 479 7.83 19.27 -16.86
C ALA A 479 9.15 19.64 -16.16
N ILE A 480 9.10 20.69 -15.33
CA ILE A 480 10.22 21.15 -14.49
C ILE A 480 9.96 20.65 -13.06
N ALA A 481 10.80 19.76 -12.54
CA ALA A 481 10.66 19.19 -11.20
C ALA A 481 11.60 19.86 -10.19
N SER A 482 11.05 20.33 -9.08
CA SER A 482 11.78 20.94 -7.96
C SER A 482 12.03 19.93 -6.82
N ASP A 483 12.37 20.40 -5.61
CA ASP A 483 12.47 19.56 -4.41
C ASP A 483 11.12 19.26 -3.74
N THR A 484 10.05 19.98 -4.09
CA THR A 484 8.73 19.90 -3.43
C THR A 484 7.55 19.83 -4.40
N SER A 485 7.69 20.38 -5.60
CA SER A 485 6.65 20.59 -6.61
C SER A 485 7.14 20.20 -8.01
N PHE A 486 6.25 20.19 -8.99
CA PHE A 486 6.61 20.28 -10.40
C PHE A 486 5.67 21.22 -11.16
N TYR A 487 6.20 21.78 -12.26
CA TYR A 487 5.54 22.75 -13.13
C TYR A 487 5.42 22.16 -14.52
N ILE A 488 4.23 22.16 -15.11
CA ILE A 488 4.02 21.85 -16.53
C ILE A 488 3.90 23.16 -17.30
N LEU A 489 4.80 23.36 -18.25
CA LEU A 489 4.81 24.52 -19.15
C LEU A 489 4.68 24.07 -20.61
N LYS A 490 4.02 24.91 -21.40
CA LYS A 490 3.95 24.82 -22.86
C LYS A 490 5.00 25.74 -23.49
N TYR A 491 5.60 25.30 -24.59
CA TYR A 491 6.67 26.00 -25.30
C TYR A 491 6.19 26.50 -26.67
N ASN A 492 6.12 27.81 -26.86
CA ASN A 492 5.54 28.46 -28.04
C ASN A 492 6.59 28.70 -29.14
N ARG A 493 6.86 27.66 -29.93
CA ARG A 493 7.87 27.65 -31.02
C ARG A 493 7.72 28.79 -32.03
N ASP A 494 6.49 29.09 -32.44
CA ASP A 494 6.23 30.09 -33.48
C ASP A 494 6.49 31.52 -32.98
N THR A 495 6.15 31.79 -31.72
CA THR A 495 6.48 33.04 -31.02
C THR A 495 8.00 33.25 -31.00
N VAL A 496 8.76 32.23 -30.58
CA VAL A 496 10.24 32.31 -30.54
C VAL A 496 10.84 32.48 -31.93
N SER A 497 10.35 31.75 -32.93
CA SER A 497 10.84 31.82 -34.30
C SER A 497 10.61 33.22 -34.89
N SER A 498 9.38 33.74 -34.78
CA SER A 498 9.04 35.09 -35.27
C SER A 498 9.81 36.21 -34.54
N TYR A 499 10.08 36.05 -33.24
CA TYR A 499 10.94 36.99 -32.50
C TYR A 499 12.38 36.95 -33.00
N LEU A 500 12.98 35.76 -33.15
CA LEU A 500 14.36 35.60 -33.62
C LEU A 500 14.56 36.08 -35.07
N ASP A 501 13.56 35.88 -35.93
CA ASP A 501 13.55 36.40 -37.30
C ASP A 501 13.33 37.92 -37.37
N SER A 502 12.66 38.51 -36.37
CA SER A 502 12.48 39.97 -36.27
C SER A 502 13.78 40.74 -35.99
N GLY A 503 14.87 40.05 -35.64
CA GLY A 503 16.19 40.64 -35.42
C GLY A 503 16.30 41.56 -34.19
N ARG A 504 15.30 41.53 -33.28
CA ARG A 504 15.35 42.27 -32.01
C ARG A 504 16.48 41.75 -31.12
N PRO A 505 17.15 42.63 -30.33
CA PRO A 505 18.04 42.17 -29.28
C PRO A 505 17.24 41.35 -28.27
N VAL A 506 17.83 40.27 -27.76
CA VAL A 506 17.24 39.45 -26.71
C VAL A 506 17.71 39.99 -25.36
N ASP A 507 16.76 40.40 -24.52
CA ASP A 507 17.03 40.91 -23.17
C ASP A 507 17.47 39.78 -22.19
N GLU A 508 17.91 40.14 -20.98
CA GLU A 508 18.50 39.18 -20.02
C GLU A 508 17.53 38.07 -19.54
N GLU A 509 16.21 38.24 -19.76
CA GLU A 509 15.19 37.23 -19.47
C GLU A 509 14.82 36.37 -20.68
N GLY A 510 15.28 36.68 -21.89
CA GLY A 510 14.90 35.99 -23.13
C GLY A 510 13.69 36.59 -23.85
N VAL A 511 13.00 35.76 -24.62
CA VAL A 511 11.80 36.06 -25.40
C VAL A 511 10.57 35.92 -24.51
N GLU A 512 9.78 36.98 -24.38
CA GLU A 512 8.48 36.97 -23.70
C GLU A 512 7.47 36.04 -24.41
N ASP A 513 6.49 35.51 -23.70
CA ASP A 513 5.48 34.52 -24.17
C ASP A 513 6.02 33.22 -24.80
N SER A 514 7.34 33.00 -24.78
CA SER A 514 7.99 31.76 -25.25
C SER A 514 7.61 30.52 -24.44
N PHE A 515 7.26 30.70 -23.15
CA PHE A 515 6.75 29.67 -22.27
C PHE A 515 5.49 30.13 -21.55
N GLU A 516 4.51 29.23 -21.49
CA GLU A 516 3.21 29.41 -20.84
C GLU A 516 3.09 28.39 -19.70
N LEU A 517 2.88 28.84 -18.46
CA LEU A 517 2.66 27.94 -17.32
C LEU A 517 1.22 27.40 -17.39
N LEU A 518 1.06 26.09 -17.57
CA LEU A 518 -0.25 25.46 -17.59
C LEU A 518 -0.68 25.05 -16.18
N HIS A 519 0.18 24.34 -15.45
CA HIS A 519 -0.15 23.73 -14.17
C HIS A 519 1.05 23.71 -13.20
N GLU A 520 0.76 23.90 -11.91
CA GLU A 520 1.67 23.60 -10.79
C GLU A 520 1.08 22.48 -9.94
N THR A 521 1.94 21.56 -9.49
CA THR A 521 1.54 20.42 -8.66
C THR A 521 2.48 20.27 -7.48
N ASN A 522 1.94 20.27 -6.26
CA ASN A 522 2.68 20.16 -5.00
C ASN A 522 3.08 18.71 -4.64
N GLU A 523 3.68 17.99 -5.60
CA GLU A 523 4.34 16.70 -5.35
C GLU A 523 5.79 16.69 -5.82
N ARG A 524 6.69 16.07 -5.04
CA ARG A 524 8.08 15.85 -5.44
C ARG A 524 8.22 14.60 -6.33
N VAL A 525 8.41 14.84 -7.62
CA VAL A 525 8.83 13.85 -8.64
C VAL A 525 10.19 13.22 -8.29
N ARG A 526 10.34 11.90 -8.48
CA ARG A 526 11.63 11.18 -8.39
C ARG A 526 12.19 10.85 -9.77
N THR A 527 11.36 10.27 -10.62
CA THR A 527 11.55 10.06 -12.06
C THR A 527 10.24 10.38 -12.76
N GLY A 528 10.32 10.79 -14.02
CA GLY A 528 9.15 11.06 -14.86
C GLY A 528 9.44 10.76 -16.32
N ILE A 529 8.39 10.49 -17.08
CA ILE A 529 8.38 10.35 -18.54
C ILE A 529 7.10 10.98 -19.07
N TRP A 530 7.14 11.48 -20.31
CA TRP A 530 5.95 11.87 -21.04
C TRP A 530 5.51 10.74 -21.96
N VAL A 531 4.20 10.62 -22.18
CA VAL A 531 3.60 9.78 -23.22
C VAL A 531 2.43 10.56 -23.81
N GLY A 532 2.63 11.18 -24.97
CA GLY A 532 1.73 12.23 -25.47
C GLY A 532 1.64 13.40 -24.47
N ASP A 533 0.44 13.92 -24.26
CA ASP A 533 0.12 14.98 -23.29
C ASP A 533 0.14 14.49 -21.81
N CYS A 534 0.46 13.21 -21.56
CA CYS A 534 0.40 12.60 -20.23
C CYS A 534 1.78 12.54 -19.57
N PHE A 535 1.94 13.21 -18.42
CA PHE A 535 3.17 13.15 -17.62
C PHE A 535 3.05 12.07 -16.55
N ILE A 536 3.73 10.94 -16.75
CA ILE A 536 3.77 9.80 -15.82
C ILE A 536 4.99 9.93 -14.94
N TYR A 537 4.82 9.85 -13.62
CA TYR A 537 5.90 10.05 -12.68
C TYR A 537 5.72 9.20 -11.42
N ASN A 538 6.78 9.04 -10.65
CA ASN A 538 6.70 8.49 -9.30
C ASN A 538 7.04 9.56 -8.24
N ASN A 539 6.27 9.57 -7.15
CA ASN A 539 6.44 10.55 -6.09
C ASN A 539 7.32 10.01 -4.94
N SER A 540 7.51 10.82 -3.89
CA SER A 540 8.39 10.45 -2.76
C SER A 540 7.84 9.34 -1.85
N SER A 541 6.57 8.98 -1.98
CA SER A 541 5.93 7.85 -1.30
C SER A 541 5.89 6.59 -2.19
N TRP A 542 6.61 6.60 -3.31
CA TRP A 542 6.64 5.53 -4.32
C TRP A 542 5.24 5.15 -4.83
N ARG A 543 4.35 6.13 -5.01
CA ARG A 543 3.17 5.96 -5.87
C ARG A 543 3.57 6.22 -7.33
N LEU A 544 3.08 5.39 -8.24
CA LEU A 544 3.11 5.64 -9.68
C LEU A 544 1.86 6.44 -10.03
N ASN A 545 2.06 7.68 -10.44
CA ASN A 545 1.03 8.67 -10.75
C ASN A 545 1.10 9.05 -12.23
N TYR A 546 0.00 9.53 -12.78
CA TYR A 546 0.02 10.36 -13.98
C TYR A 546 -0.65 11.72 -13.72
N CYS A 547 -0.24 12.72 -14.50
CA CYS A 547 -0.82 14.05 -14.51
C CYS A 547 -1.26 14.40 -15.94
N VAL A 548 -2.53 14.81 -16.11
CA VAL A 548 -3.08 15.38 -17.36
C VAL A 548 -3.99 16.54 -16.99
N GLY A 549 -3.89 17.68 -17.68
CA GLY A 549 -4.75 18.84 -17.42
C GLY A 549 -4.65 19.43 -16.00
N GLY A 550 -3.58 19.11 -15.27
CA GLY A 550 -3.39 19.49 -13.86
C GLY A 550 -3.96 18.50 -12.84
N GLU A 551 -4.81 17.55 -13.25
CA GLU A 551 -5.30 16.50 -12.36
C GLU A 551 -4.29 15.36 -12.23
N VAL A 552 -3.96 15.00 -10.99
CA VAL A 552 -3.09 13.87 -10.64
C VAL A 552 -3.94 12.65 -10.28
N THR A 553 -3.68 11.52 -10.94
CA THR A 553 -4.27 10.22 -10.58
C THR A 553 -3.17 9.23 -10.20
N THR A 554 -3.29 8.58 -9.04
CA THR A 554 -2.45 7.41 -8.70
C THR A 554 -2.95 6.18 -9.44
N MET A 555 -2.05 5.51 -10.16
CA MET A 555 -2.30 4.21 -10.79
C MET A 555 -2.05 3.07 -9.82
N PHE A 556 -0.86 3.07 -9.20
CA PHE A 556 -0.34 1.95 -8.41
C PHE A 556 0.49 2.46 -7.22
N HIS A 557 0.41 1.74 -6.11
CA HIS A 557 1.36 1.86 -5.01
C HIS A 557 2.50 0.87 -5.25
N LEU A 558 3.75 1.28 -5.07
CA LEU A 558 4.93 0.46 -5.34
C LEU A 558 5.59 0.06 -4.02
N ASP A 559 5.67 -1.24 -3.74
CA ASP A 559 6.17 -1.78 -2.45
C ASP A 559 7.67 -1.50 -2.18
N ARG A 560 8.39 -0.99 -3.19
CA ARG A 560 9.84 -0.79 -3.17
C ARG A 560 10.26 0.42 -4.02
N PRO A 561 11.44 1.01 -3.74
CA PRO A 561 12.09 1.98 -4.61
C PRO A 561 12.29 1.48 -6.05
N MET A 562 11.52 2.00 -6.99
CA MET A 562 11.62 1.70 -8.42
C MET A 562 11.61 2.98 -9.25
N TYR A 563 12.30 2.96 -10.38
CA TYR A 563 12.59 4.12 -11.23
C TYR A 563 12.04 3.90 -12.63
N LEU A 564 11.44 4.92 -13.26
CA LEU A 564 10.89 4.81 -14.62
C LEU A 564 12.00 4.59 -15.66
N LEU A 565 11.82 3.57 -16.52
CA LEU A 565 12.64 3.32 -17.70
C LEU A 565 12.05 3.95 -18.97
N GLY A 566 10.73 3.93 -19.10
CA GLY A 566 9.99 4.38 -20.28
C GLY A 566 8.69 3.62 -20.50
N TYR A 567 8.04 3.88 -21.63
CA TYR A 567 6.76 3.29 -22.03
C TYR A 567 6.90 2.57 -23.38
N LEU A 568 6.17 1.48 -23.59
CA LEU A 568 6.15 0.73 -24.85
C LEU A 568 4.73 0.63 -25.41
N ALA A 569 4.42 1.49 -26.37
CA ALA A 569 3.08 1.59 -26.98
C ALA A 569 2.56 0.27 -27.55
N SER A 570 3.42 -0.60 -28.09
CA SER A 570 3.04 -1.90 -28.64
C SER A 570 2.60 -2.94 -27.60
N GLN A 571 2.67 -2.60 -26.30
CA GLN A 571 2.20 -3.45 -25.19
C GLN A 571 1.35 -2.66 -24.18
N SER A 572 1.03 -1.38 -24.44
CA SER A 572 0.32 -0.46 -23.52
C SER A 572 0.85 -0.51 -22.09
N ARG A 573 2.18 -0.52 -21.92
CA ARG A 573 2.84 -0.75 -20.63
C ARG A 573 3.97 0.24 -20.33
N VAL A 574 3.99 0.73 -19.10
CA VAL A 574 5.10 1.48 -18.50
C VAL A 574 6.03 0.50 -17.79
N TYR A 575 7.34 0.69 -17.95
CA TYR A 575 8.36 -0.15 -17.33
C TYR A 575 9.14 0.61 -16.27
N LEU A 576 9.34 -0.05 -15.12
CA LEU A 576 10.14 0.43 -14.02
C LEU A 576 11.25 -0.57 -13.69
N ILE A 577 12.34 -0.07 -13.11
CA ILE A 577 13.50 -0.86 -12.67
C ILE A 577 13.82 -0.56 -11.20
N ASP A 578 14.11 -1.58 -10.40
CA ASP A 578 14.57 -1.41 -9.02
C ASP A 578 16.10 -1.33 -8.90
N LYS A 579 16.60 -1.11 -7.68
CA LYS A 579 18.05 -1.04 -7.39
C LYS A 579 18.83 -2.34 -7.67
N GLU A 580 18.13 -3.47 -7.84
CA GLU A 580 18.69 -4.80 -8.08
C GLU A 580 18.58 -5.22 -9.55
N LEU A 581 18.17 -4.29 -10.42
CA LEU A 581 17.99 -4.46 -11.86
C LEU A 581 16.83 -5.41 -12.22
N ASN A 582 15.88 -5.61 -11.29
CA ASN A 582 14.60 -6.25 -11.62
C ASN A 582 13.74 -5.26 -12.40
N VAL A 583 13.21 -5.70 -13.55
CA VAL A 583 12.30 -4.88 -14.38
C VAL A 583 10.87 -5.36 -14.18
N MET A 584 9.97 -4.42 -13.96
CA MET A 584 8.55 -4.63 -13.68
C MET A 584 7.72 -3.87 -14.73
N GLY A 585 6.59 -4.46 -15.15
CA GLY A 585 5.64 -3.81 -16.06
C GLY A 585 4.34 -3.43 -15.38
N TYR A 586 3.76 -2.29 -15.76
CA TYR A 586 2.43 -1.83 -15.32
C TYR A 586 1.62 -1.36 -16.53
N THR A 587 0.34 -1.70 -16.57
CA THR A 587 -0.56 -1.37 -17.68
C THR A 587 -0.93 0.11 -17.67
N LEU A 588 -0.80 0.74 -18.83
CA LEU A 588 -1.16 2.13 -19.09
C LEU A 588 -1.84 2.18 -20.46
N LEU A 589 -3.17 2.05 -20.47
CA LEU A 589 -3.99 2.17 -21.67
C LEU A 589 -4.15 3.65 -22.03
N LEU A 590 -3.53 4.10 -23.11
CA LEU A 590 -3.64 5.50 -23.55
C LEU A 590 -5.08 5.86 -23.93
N SER A 591 -5.84 4.97 -24.59
CA SER A 591 -7.26 5.20 -24.89
C SER A 591 -8.10 5.49 -23.63
N LEU A 592 -7.80 4.85 -22.50
CA LEU A 592 -8.46 5.12 -21.22
C LEU A 592 -8.09 6.50 -20.65
N ILE A 593 -6.87 6.98 -20.88
CA ILE A 593 -6.39 8.30 -20.42
C ILE A 593 -6.92 9.39 -21.36
N GLU A 594 -6.89 9.18 -22.67
CA GLU A 594 -7.46 10.06 -23.68
C GLU A 594 -8.97 10.24 -23.48
N TYR A 595 -9.71 9.14 -23.26
CA TYR A 595 -11.13 9.19 -22.88
C TYR A 595 -11.37 10.07 -21.65
N LYS A 596 -10.66 9.80 -20.55
CA LYS A 596 -10.77 10.60 -19.32
C LYS A 596 -10.43 12.07 -19.57
N THR A 597 -9.42 12.34 -20.38
CA THR A 597 -8.98 13.70 -20.74
C THR A 597 -10.02 14.44 -21.57
N LEU A 598 -10.72 13.77 -22.49
CA LEU A 598 -11.79 14.37 -23.30
C LEU A 598 -13.03 14.65 -22.44
N VAL A 599 -13.42 13.72 -21.57
CA VAL A 599 -14.49 13.96 -20.58
C VAL A 599 -14.14 15.14 -19.66
N MET A 600 -12.91 15.23 -19.17
CA MET A 600 -12.44 16.38 -18.37
C MET A 600 -12.40 17.70 -19.16
N ARG A 601 -12.30 17.66 -20.49
CA ARG A 601 -12.41 18.83 -21.37
C ARG A 601 -13.86 19.14 -21.80
N GLY A 602 -14.83 18.31 -21.42
CA GLY A 602 -16.25 18.42 -21.83
C GLY A 602 -16.54 17.92 -23.25
N ASP A 603 -15.59 17.29 -23.93
CA ASP A 603 -15.70 16.80 -25.31
C ASP A 603 -16.23 15.34 -25.32
N LEU A 604 -17.50 15.18 -24.93
CA LEU A 604 -18.13 13.87 -24.77
C LEU A 604 -18.35 13.12 -26.09
N GLU A 605 -18.55 13.85 -27.19
CA GLU A 605 -18.71 13.26 -28.52
C GLU A 605 -17.45 12.46 -28.91
N ARG A 606 -16.26 13.07 -28.82
CA ARG A 606 -15.00 12.38 -29.10
C ARG A 606 -14.62 11.36 -28.03
N ALA A 607 -15.01 11.56 -26.77
CA ALA A 607 -14.82 10.53 -25.75
C ALA A 607 -15.56 9.24 -26.15
N ASN A 608 -16.81 9.35 -26.61
CA ASN A 608 -17.60 8.19 -27.04
C ASN A 608 -17.11 7.57 -28.36
N GLU A 609 -16.40 8.29 -29.23
CA GLU A 609 -15.65 7.71 -30.36
C GLU A 609 -14.47 6.84 -29.89
N ILE A 610 -13.80 7.19 -28.78
CA ILE A 610 -12.66 6.44 -28.22
C ILE A 610 -13.11 5.24 -27.38
N LEU A 611 -14.28 5.29 -26.75
CA LEU A 611 -14.79 4.23 -25.83
C LEU A 611 -14.66 2.79 -26.38
N PRO A 612 -14.99 2.47 -27.66
CA PRO A 612 -14.85 1.10 -28.21
C PRO A 612 -13.40 0.59 -28.33
N SER A 613 -12.40 1.47 -28.17
CA SER A 613 -10.97 1.10 -28.15
C SER A 613 -10.45 0.76 -26.74
N ILE A 614 -11.30 0.89 -25.72
CA ILE A 614 -10.99 0.50 -24.34
C ILE A 614 -11.37 -0.98 -24.14
N PRO A 615 -10.55 -1.81 -23.47
CA PRO A 615 -10.94 -3.18 -23.13
C PRO A 615 -12.14 -3.22 -22.17
N LYS A 616 -13.06 -4.18 -22.36
CA LYS A 616 -14.33 -4.27 -21.61
C LYS A 616 -14.14 -4.49 -20.11
N GLU A 617 -13.00 -5.05 -19.72
CA GLU A 617 -12.56 -5.26 -18.35
C GLU A 617 -12.40 -3.92 -17.61
N GLN A 618 -12.09 -2.85 -18.34
CA GLN A 618 -11.92 -1.50 -17.79
C GLN A 618 -13.22 -0.66 -17.82
N TYR A 619 -14.31 -1.15 -18.40
CA TYR A 619 -15.55 -0.37 -18.51
C TYR A 619 -16.13 0.02 -17.13
N ASN A 620 -16.03 -0.85 -16.12
CA ASN A 620 -16.42 -0.49 -14.75
C ASN A 620 -15.51 0.58 -14.11
N SER A 621 -14.26 0.71 -14.58
CA SER A 621 -13.31 1.77 -14.18
C SER A 621 -13.61 3.11 -14.88
N VAL A 622 -14.11 3.05 -16.13
CA VAL A 622 -14.65 4.20 -16.86
C VAL A 622 -15.95 4.69 -16.20
N SER A 623 -16.89 3.78 -15.93
CA SER A 623 -18.17 4.11 -15.32
C SER A 623 -18.04 4.75 -13.93
N ARG A 624 -17.18 4.24 -13.04
CA ARG A 624 -16.89 4.88 -11.73
C ARG A 624 -16.24 6.26 -11.85
N PHE A 625 -15.56 6.53 -12.96
CA PHE A 625 -15.03 7.86 -13.26
C PHE A 625 -16.13 8.80 -13.75
N LEU A 626 -17.13 8.32 -14.50
CA LEU A 626 -18.31 9.09 -14.89
C LEU A 626 -19.22 9.37 -13.67
N GLU A 627 -19.47 8.36 -12.84
CA GLU A 627 -20.17 8.45 -11.55
C GLU A 627 -19.57 9.53 -10.65
N SER A 628 -18.24 9.55 -10.47
CA SER A 628 -17.56 10.55 -9.62
C SER A 628 -17.55 11.98 -10.20
N ARG A 629 -18.01 12.17 -11.45
CA ARG A 629 -18.30 13.48 -12.06
C ARG A 629 -19.80 13.79 -12.14
N GLY A 630 -20.66 12.95 -11.56
CA GLY A 630 -22.12 13.09 -11.57
C GLY A 630 -22.80 12.63 -12.86
N MET A 631 -22.06 12.07 -13.82
CA MET A 631 -22.58 11.56 -15.10
C MET A 631 -23.17 10.16 -14.94
N LEU A 632 -24.21 10.05 -14.12
CA LEU A 632 -24.80 8.77 -13.72
C LEU A 632 -25.45 8.01 -14.88
N GLU A 633 -26.00 8.71 -15.88
CA GLU A 633 -26.64 8.07 -17.04
C GLU A 633 -25.61 7.36 -17.93
N ASP A 634 -24.56 8.07 -18.34
CA ASP A 634 -23.42 7.50 -19.09
C ASP A 634 -22.73 6.38 -18.28
N ALA A 635 -22.61 6.56 -16.95
CA ALA A 635 -22.07 5.53 -16.06
C ALA A 635 -22.88 4.22 -16.13
N LEU A 636 -24.23 4.28 -16.18
CA LEU A 636 -25.10 3.11 -16.26
C LEU A 636 -25.05 2.41 -17.64
N GLU A 637 -24.83 3.17 -18.72
CA GLU A 637 -24.65 2.61 -20.06
C GLU A 637 -23.29 1.91 -20.21
N VAL A 638 -22.21 2.51 -19.68
CA VAL A 638 -20.85 1.95 -19.78
C VAL A 638 -20.62 0.78 -18.81
N ALA A 639 -21.23 0.79 -17.62
CA ALA A 639 -21.03 -0.27 -16.62
C ALA A 639 -21.39 -1.67 -17.16
N THR A 640 -20.58 -2.67 -16.81
CA THR A 640 -20.73 -4.07 -17.26
C THR A 640 -21.00 -5.06 -16.12
N ASP A 641 -20.64 -4.73 -14.88
CA ASP A 641 -21.01 -5.54 -13.70
C ASP A 641 -22.49 -5.37 -13.36
N PRO A 642 -23.32 -6.44 -13.39
CA PRO A 642 -24.74 -6.35 -13.04
C PRO A 642 -24.99 -5.82 -11.61
N ASN A 643 -24.06 -6.04 -10.66
CA ASN A 643 -24.25 -5.53 -9.31
C ASN A 643 -24.19 -4.01 -9.26
N TYR A 644 -23.08 -3.43 -9.70
CA TYR A 644 -22.89 -1.99 -9.78
C TYR A 644 -23.90 -1.30 -10.73
N ARG A 645 -24.33 -1.96 -11.81
CA ARG A 645 -25.43 -1.46 -12.68
C ARG A 645 -26.77 -1.36 -11.95
N PHE A 646 -27.12 -2.33 -11.10
CA PHE A 646 -28.33 -2.24 -10.30
C PHE A 646 -28.28 -1.03 -9.36
N ASP A 647 -27.14 -0.82 -8.71
CA ASP A 647 -26.95 0.25 -7.72
C ASP A 647 -27.09 1.65 -8.40
N LEU A 648 -26.47 1.83 -9.58
CA LEU A 648 -26.65 3.02 -10.43
C LEU A 648 -28.10 3.19 -10.93
N ALA A 649 -28.78 2.11 -11.33
CA ALA A 649 -30.17 2.16 -11.79
C ALA A 649 -31.14 2.55 -10.67
N ILE A 650 -30.88 2.10 -9.43
CA ILE A 650 -31.59 2.52 -8.22
C ILE A 650 -31.35 4.01 -7.94
N GLN A 651 -30.10 4.48 -8.00
CA GLN A 651 -29.76 5.89 -7.78
C GLN A 651 -30.40 6.83 -8.81
N LEU A 652 -30.57 6.39 -10.06
CA LEU A 652 -31.28 7.10 -11.12
C LEU A 652 -32.82 6.95 -11.08
N GLY A 653 -33.38 6.16 -10.17
CA GLY A 653 -34.81 5.86 -10.13
C GLY A 653 -35.32 5.06 -11.35
N LYS A 654 -34.44 4.42 -12.12
CA LYS A 654 -34.75 3.65 -13.33
C LYS A 654 -35.24 2.23 -12.97
N LEU A 655 -36.36 2.18 -12.25
CA LEU A 655 -36.93 0.98 -11.61
C LEU A 655 -37.09 -0.22 -12.56
N GLU A 656 -37.50 -0.02 -13.81
CA GLU A 656 -37.66 -1.13 -14.78
C GLU A 656 -36.32 -1.78 -15.15
N VAL A 657 -35.24 -0.99 -15.19
CA VAL A 657 -33.87 -1.47 -15.44
C VAL A 657 -33.34 -2.21 -14.22
N ALA A 658 -33.55 -1.64 -13.02
CA ALA A 658 -33.20 -2.29 -11.77
C ALA A 658 -33.96 -3.63 -11.59
N LYS A 659 -35.24 -3.68 -11.96
CA LYS A 659 -36.05 -4.91 -11.98
C LYS A 659 -35.49 -5.97 -12.92
N ALA A 660 -35.18 -5.61 -14.17
CA ALA A 660 -34.60 -6.55 -15.14
C ALA A 660 -33.30 -7.18 -14.62
N ILE A 661 -32.44 -6.38 -13.97
CA ILE A 661 -31.18 -6.84 -13.38
C ILE A 661 -31.43 -7.70 -12.12
N ALA A 662 -32.42 -7.36 -11.29
CA ALA A 662 -32.79 -8.16 -10.10
C ALA A 662 -33.31 -9.56 -10.49
N THR A 663 -34.04 -9.68 -11.60
CA THR A 663 -34.49 -10.97 -12.15
C THR A 663 -33.33 -11.85 -12.64
N GLU A 664 -32.26 -11.25 -13.17
CA GLU A 664 -31.04 -11.97 -13.56
C GLU A 664 -30.22 -12.41 -12.34
N LEU A 665 -30.08 -11.53 -11.34
CA LEU A 665 -29.26 -11.78 -10.14
C LEU A 665 -29.93 -12.64 -9.06
N GLN A 666 -31.27 -12.70 -9.02
CA GLN A 666 -32.09 -13.47 -8.06
C GLN A 666 -31.71 -13.26 -6.57
N SER A 667 -31.27 -12.04 -6.22
CA SER A 667 -30.82 -11.70 -4.86
C SER A 667 -31.94 -11.09 -4.02
N GLU A 668 -32.34 -11.78 -2.94
CA GLU A 668 -33.38 -11.35 -1.99
C GLU A 668 -33.15 -9.91 -1.48
N ALA A 669 -31.90 -9.55 -1.16
CA ALA A 669 -31.55 -8.22 -0.67
C ALA A 669 -31.78 -7.12 -1.73
N LYS A 670 -31.51 -7.41 -3.01
CA LYS A 670 -31.76 -6.47 -4.10
C LYS A 670 -33.24 -6.35 -4.44
N TRP A 671 -33.97 -7.46 -4.37
CA TRP A 671 -35.43 -7.44 -4.44
C TRP A 671 -36.05 -6.61 -3.31
N LYS A 672 -35.54 -6.71 -2.08
CA LYS A 672 -35.99 -5.87 -0.97
C LYS A 672 -35.72 -4.39 -1.20
N GLN A 673 -34.49 -4.03 -1.59
CA GLN A 673 -34.11 -2.63 -1.88
C GLN A 673 -34.96 -2.03 -3.02
N LEU A 674 -35.24 -2.81 -4.07
CA LEU A 674 -36.13 -2.40 -5.17
C LEU A 674 -37.58 -2.26 -4.69
N GLY A 675 -38.05 -3.17 -3.84
CA GLY A 675 -39.40 -3.14 -3.25
C GLY A 675 -39.62 -1.93 -2.33
N GLU A 676 -38.64 -1.58 -1.50
CA GLU A 676 -38.68 -0.37 -0.66
C GLU A 676 -38.78 0.90 -1.51
N LEU A 677 -37.98 1.01 -2.58
CA LEU A 677 -38.06 2.14 -3.51
C LEU A 677 -39.38 2.15 -4.31
N ALA A 678 -39.88 0.99 -4.74
CA ALA A 678 -41.17 0.85 -5.42
C ALA A 678 -42.35 1.26 -4.53
N MET A 679 -42.34 0.89 -3.24
CA MET A 679 -43.32 1.38 -2.25
C MET A 679 -43.24 2.90 -2.09
N SER A 680 -42.04 3.47 -1.93
CA SER A 680 -41.86 4.93 -1.77
C SER A 680 -42.30 5.75 -2.98
N THR A 681 -42.29 5.14 -4.17
CA THR A 681 -42.72 5.74 -5.45
C THR A 681 -44.15 5.35 -5.86
N GLY A 682 -44.90 4.64 -5.01
CA GLY A 682 -46.31 4.29 -5.23
C GLY A 682 -46.56 3.15 -6.23
N LYS A 683 -45.53 2.43 -6.70
CA LYS A 683 -45.69 1.29 -7.62
C LYS A 683 -46.05 0.01 -6.87
N LEU A 684 -47.28 -0.09 -6.37
CA LEU A 684 -47.74 -1.18 -5.51
C LEU A 684 -47.60 -2.57 -6.14
N GLU A 685 -47.93 -2.75 -7.42
CA GLU A 685 -47.79 -4.04 -8.13
C GLU A 685 -46.31 -4.50 -8.19
N MET A 686 -45.40 -3.57 -8.51
CA MET A 686 -43.96 -3.85 -8.52
C MET A 686 -43.45 -4.14 -7.11
N ALA A 687 -43.95 -3.43 -6.09
CA ALA A 687 -43.61 -3.68 -4.70
C ALA A 687 -44.05 -5.08 -4.24
N GLU A 688 -45.26 -5.53 -4.60
CA GLU A 688 -45.74 -6.88 -4.29
C GLU A 688 -44.80 -7.96 -4.86
N GLU A 689 -44.49 -7.87 -6.15
CA GLU A 689 -43.58 -8.79 -6.85
C GLU A 689 -42.17 -8.79 -6.23
N CYS A 690 -41.66 -7.61 -5.86
CA CYS A 690 -40.38 -7.48 -5.17
C CYS A 690 -40.40 -8.11 -3.77
N LEU A 691 -41.46 -7.91 -3.00
CA LEU A 691 -41.60 -8.47 -1.64
C LEU A 691 -41.81 -10.00 -1.67
N GLN A 692 -42.49 -10.53 -2.70
CA GLN A 692 -42.58 -11.97 -2.96
C GLN A 692 -41.19 -12.57 -3.27
N HIS A 693 -40.43 -11.95 -4.18
CA HIS A 693 -39.06 -12.42 -4.50
C HIS A 693 -38.04 -12.20 -3.38
N ALA A 694 -38.26 -11.24 -2.48
CA ALA A 694 -37.45 -11.01 -1.29
C ALA A 694 -37.85 -11.90 -0.08
N MET A 695 -38.91 -12.71 -0.19
CA MET A 695 -39.50 -13.49 0.90
C MET A 695 -39.87 -12.65 2.14
N ASP A 696 -40.13 -11.35 1.99
CA ASP A 696 -40.46 -10.46 3.11
C ASP A 696 -41.95 -10.59 3.48
N LEU A 697 -42.23 -11.65 4.25
CA LEU A 697 -43.58 -11.96 4.74
C LEU A 697 -44.17 -10.83 5.60
N SER A 698 -43.35 -9.92 6.14
CA SER A 698 -43.82 -8.81 6.99
C SER A 698 -44.26 -7.63 6.13
N GLY A 699 -43.50 -7.32 5.07
CA GLY A 699 -43.91 -6.38 4.04
C GLY A 699 -45.17 -6.86 3.28
N LEU A 700 -45.24 -8.15 2.93
CA LEU A 700 -46.44 -8.73 2.33
C LEU A 700 -47.66 -8.69 3.27
N LEU A 701 -47.48 -8.95 4.57
CA LEU A 701 -48.56 -8.82 5.55
C LEU A 701 -49.07 -7.38 5.59
N LEU A 702 -48.17 -6.39 5.68
CA LEU A 702 -48.53 -4.98 5.70
C LEU A 702 -49.27 -4.57 4.40
N LEU A 703 -48.78 -5.00 3.24
CA LEU A 703 -49.37 -4.68 1.94
C LEU A 703 -50.77 -5.30 1.79
N TYR A 704 -50.92 -6.62 1.96
CA TYR A 704 -52.23 -7.28 1.79
C TYR A 704 -53.24 -6.88 2.87
N SER A 705 -52.80 -6.63 4.11
CA SER A 705 -53.70 -6.13 5.17
C SER A 705 -54.19 -4.70 4.90
N SER A 706 -53.34 -3.84 4.33
CA SER A 706 -53.72 -2.47 3.92
C SER A 706 -54.64 -2.45 2.69
N LEU A 707 -54.48 -3.41 1.77
CA LEU A 707 -55.34 -3.58 0.58
C LEU A 707 -56.65 -4.33 0.89
N GLY A 708 -56.74 -5.01 2.04
CA GLY A 708 -57.86 -5.90 2.38
C GLY A 708 -57.91 -7.20 1.55
N ASP A 709 -56.79 -7.62 0.94
CA ASP A 709 -56.78 -8.81 0.08
C ASP A 709 -56.78 -10.11 0.90
N ALA A 710 -57.97 -10.63 1.16
CA ALA A 710 -58.16 -11.92 1.81
C ALA A 710 -57.52 -13.11 1.05
N GLN A 711 -57.31 -13.02 -0.28
CA GLN A 711 -56.62 -14.08 -1.03
C GLN A 711 -55.11 -14.02 -0.83
N GLY A 712 -54.51 -12.84 -0.90
CA GLY A 712 -53.11 -12.57 -0.56
C GLY A 712 -52.79 -12.98 0.87
N ILE A 713 -53.60 -12.56 1.85
CA ILE A 713 -53.48 -12.96 3.27
C ILE A 713 -53.59 -14.49 3.41
N SER A 714 -54.49 -15.16 2.69
CA SER A 714 -54.62 -16.62 2.77
C SER A 714 -53.43 -17.37 2.15
N LYS A 715 -52.85 -16.88 1.04
CA LYS A 715 -51.61 -17.43 0.46
C LYS A 715 -50.43 -17.23 1.42
N LEU A 716 -50.35 -16.03 2.00
CA LEU A 716 -49.32 -15.65 2.98
C LEU A 716 -49.42 -16.48 4.26
N ALA A 717 -50.63 -16.84 4.71
CA ALA A 717 -50.83 -17.73 5.86
C ALA A 717 -50.18 -19.11 5.65
N SER A 718 -50.40 -19.74 4.48
CA SER A 718 -49.73 -20.98 4.10
C SER A 718 -48.21 -20.83 4.01
N LEU A 719 -47.72 -19.83 3.27
CA LEU A 719 -46.28 -19.59 3.10
C LEU A 719 -45.58 -19.32 4.44
N ALA A 720 -46.21 -18.58 5.34
CA ALA A 720 -45.72 -18.33 6.69
C ALA A 720 -45.73 -19.59 7.56
N LYS A 721 -46.71 -20.48 7.42
CA LYS A 721 -46.73 -21.78 8.12
C LYS A 721 -45.60 -22.68 7.62
N ASP A 722 -45.42 -22.78 6.31
CA ASP A 722 -44.37 -23.61 5.68
C ASP A 722 -42.95 -23.12 6.03
N GLN A 723 -42.76 -21.79 6.17
CA GLN A 723 -41.50 -21.20 6.66
C GLN A 723 -41.35 -21.19 8.19
N GLY A 724 -42.29 -21.77 8.95
CA GLY A 724 -42.28 -21.79 10.42
C GLY A 724 -42.44 -20.40 11.09
N LYS A 725 -42.89 -19.39 10.34
CA LYS A 725 -43.11 -18.00 10.79
C LYS A 725 -44.48 -17.89 11.48
N ASN A 726 -44.65 -18.69 12.54
CA ASN A 726 -45.93 -18.93 13.22
C ASN A 726 -46.68 -17.65 13.65
N ASN A 727 -45.98 -16.56 13.98
CA ASN A 727 -46.63 -15.29 14.33
C ASN A 727 -47.31 -14.62 13.14
N VAL A 728 -46.67 -14.62 11.96
CA VAL A 728 -47.27 -14.09 10.72
C VAL A 728 -48.43 -14.98 10.29
N ALA A 729 -48.24 -16.30 10.32
CA ALA A 729 -49.31 -17.26 10.02
C ALA A 729 -50.53 -17.07 10.95
N PHE A 730 -50.31 -16.94 12.26
CA PHE A 730 -51.37 -16.70 13.24
C PHE A 730 -52.12 -15.39 12.96
N VAL A 731 -51.41 -14.28 12.71
CA VAL A 731 -52.06 -12.98 12.39
C VAL A 731 -52.87 -13.07 11.09
N CYS A 732 -52.34 -13.69 10.03
CA CYS A 732 -53.10 -13.90 8.79
C CYS A 732 -54.37 -14.73 9.03
N LEU A 733 -54.27 -15.85 9.75
CA LEU A 733 -55.41 -16.73 10.03
C LEU A 733 -56.45 -16.05 10.94
N PHE A 734 -56.00 -15.22 11.90
CA PHE A 734 -56.87 -14.47 12.82
C PHE A 734 -57.63 -13.35 12.09
N ILE A 735 -56.97 -12.60 11.20
CA ILE A 735 -57.62 -11.60 10.32
C ILE A 735 -58.66 -12.28 9.41
N LEU A 736 -58.38 -13.50 8.93
CA LEU A 736 -59.32 -14.30 8.14
C LEU A 736 -60.41 -14.99 9.00
N GLY A 737 -60.47 -14.77 10.32
CA GLY A 737 -61.43 -15.42 11.21
C GLY A 737 -61.33 -16.95 11.26
N LYS A 738 -60.23 -17.54 10.78
CA LYS A 738 -59.94 -18.99 10.74
C LYS A 738 -59.49 -19.47 12.12
N LEU A 739 -60.36 -19.29 13.11
CA LEU A 739 -60.06 -19.51 14.53
C LEU A 739 -59.65 -20.96 14.85
N GLU A 740 -60.20 -21.95 14.13
CA GLU A 740 -59.80 -23.36 14.28
C GLU A 740 -58.37 -23.62 13.80
N GLU A 741 -57.98 -23.05 12.65
CA GLU A 741 -56.60 -23.13 12.14
C GLU A 741 -55.62 -22.38 13.06
N CYS A 742 -56.05 -21.28 13.68
CA CYS A 742 -55.28 -20.57 14.71
C CYS A 742 -55.07 -21.45 15.95
N LEU A 743 -56.13 -22.10 16.44
CA LEU A 743 -56.10 -22.97 17.61
C LEU A 743 -55.19 -24.18 17.35
N GLN A 744 -55.32 -24.80 16.17
CA GLN A 744 -54.44 -25.88 15.72
C GLN A 744 -52.98 -25.41 15.64
N LEU A 745 -52.69 -24.21 15.11
CA LEU A 745 -51.33 -23.66 15.05
C LEU A 745 -50.72 -23.41 16.44
N LEU A 746 -51.52 -23.00 17.44
CA LEU A 746 -51.07 -22.90 18.82
C LEU A 746 -50.74 -24.27 19.41
N VAL A 747 -51.59 -25.29 19.20
CA VAL A 747 -51.34 -26.67 19.64
C VAL A 747 -50.12 -27.29 18.96
N GLU A 748 -49.98 -27.13 17.63
CA GLU A 748 -48.81 -27.58 16.86
C GLU A 748 -47.51 -26.89 17.30
N SER A 749 -47.58 -25.63 17.73
CA SER A 749 -46.44 -24.92 18.34
C SER A 749 -46.23 -25.22 19.84
N ASN A 750 -46.94 -26.22 20.39
CA ASN A 750 -46.92 -26.65 21.79
C ASN A 750 -47.31 -25.56 22.81
N ARG A 751 -48.08 -24.55 22.40
CA ARG A 751 -48.56 -23.43 23.23
C ARG A 751 -49.97 -23.71 23.75
N ILE A 752 -50.13 -24.86 24.40
CA ILE A 752 -51.44 -25.38 24.86
C ILE A 752 -52.16 -24.44 25.86
N PRO A 753 -51.49 -23.74 26.80
CA PRO A 753 -52.16 -22.77 27.66
C PRO A 753 -52.72 -21.55 26.90
N GLU A 754 -51.99 -21.06 25.90
CA GLU A 754 -52.46 -19.99 25.01
C GLU A 754 -53.65 -20.48 24.16
N ALA A 755 -53.59 -21.73 23.68
CA ALA A 755 -54.71 -22.36 22.98
C ALA A 755 -55.96 -22.48 23.88
N ALA A 756 -55.80 -22.84 25.17
CA ALA A 756 -56.91 -22.95 26.11
C ALA A 756 -57.58 -21.57 26.37
N LEU A 757 -56.78 -20.51 26.47
CA LEU A 757 -57.28 -19.13 26.59
C LEU A 757 -57.95 -18.66 25.30
N MET A 758 -57.36 -18.94 24.13
CA MET A 758 -57.95 -18.60 22.83
C MET A 758 -59.29 -19.32 22.61
N ALA A 759 -59.37 -20.61 22.96
CA ALA A 759 -60.61 -21.36 22.93
C ALA A 759 -61.64 -20.74 23.88
N ARG A 760 -61.29 -20.43 25.14
CA ARG A 760 -62.23 -19.79 26.08
C ARG A 760 -62.79 -18.46 25.57
N SER A 761 -61.99 -17.66 24.85
CA SER A 761 -62.39 -16.34 24.35
C SER A 761 -63.14 -16.37 23.00
N HIS A 762 -62.89 -17.38 22.15
CA HIS A 762 -63.36 -17.35 20.75
C HIS A 762 -63.94 -18.67 20.21
N LEU A 763 -63.63 -19.81 20.84
CA LEU A 763 -64.18 -21.14 20.53
C LEU A 763 -64.52 -21.93 21.82
N PRO A 764 -65.49 -21.48 22.65
CA PRO A 764 -65.88 -22.18 23.88
C PRO A 764 -66.11 -23.69 23.71
N SER A 765 -66.72 -24.10 22.60
CA SER A 765 -66.98 -25.49 22.21
C SER A 765 -65.74 -26.39 22.24
N LYS A 766 -64.54 -25.83 22.00
CA LYS A 766 -63.26 -26.54 21.96
C LYS A 766 -62.50 -26.55 23.29
N VAL A 767 -62.96 -25.83 24.32
CA VAL A 767 -62.20 -25.70 25.59
C VAL A 767 -61.95 -27.03 26.27
N SER A 768 -62.94 -27.93 26.39
CA SER A 768 -62.74 -29.25 27.01
C SER A 768 -61.73 -30.12 26.26
N GLU A 769 -61.70 -30.04 24.92
CA GLU A 769 -60.72 -30.77 24.09
C GLU A 769 -59.29 -30.26 24.36
N ILE A 770 -59.11 -28.94 24.43
CA ILE A 770 -57.80 -28.34 24.72
C ILE A 770 -57.41 -28.49 26.20
N ILE A 771 -58.35 -28.47 27.14
CA ILE A 771 -58.10 -28.75 28.56
C ILE A 771 -57.72 -30.23 28.77
N ALA A 772 -58.31 -31.17 28.03
CA ALA A 772 -57.87 -32.57 28.05
C ALA A 772 -56.42 -32.71 27.54
N LEU A 773 -56.04 -32.01 26.47
CA LEU A 773 -54.65 -31.96 25.99
C LEU A 773 -53.72 -31.30 27.03
N TRP A 774 -54.13 -30.18 27.64
CA TRP A 774 -53.33 -29.47 28.63
C TRP A 774 -53.14 -30.27 29.92
N ARG A 775 -54.21 -30.92 30.43
CA ARG A 775 -54.14 -31.90 31.53
C ARG A 775 -53.14 -33.00 31.20
N ASN A 776 -53.25 -33.62 30.02
CA ASN A 776 -52.36 -34.72 29.60
C ASN A 776 -50.89 -34.30 29.46
N ASP A 777 -50.60 -33.06 29.03
CA ASP A 777 -49.23 -32.55 28.97
C ASP A 777 -48.70 -32.16 30.36
N LEU A 778 -49.47 -31.40 31.11
CA LEU A 778 -49.10 -30.93 32.45
C LEU A 778 -48.93 -32.09 33.44
N ASN A 779 -49.67 -33.19 33.30
CA ASN A 779 -49.54 -34.39 34.13
C ASN A 779 -48.16 -35.08 33.98
N LYS A 780 -47.45 -34.88 32.85
CA LYS A 780 -46.06 -35.34 32.67
C LYS A 780 -45.07 -34.60 33.60
N VAL A 781 -45.44 -33.41 34.08
CA VAL A 781 -44.55 -32.48 34.80
C VAL A 781 -45.00 -32.30 36.26
N ASN A 782 -46.31 -32.12 36.49
CA ASN A 782 -46.91 -31.96 37.81
C ASN A 782 -48.38 -32.43 37.80
N GLN A 783 -48.60 -33.68 38.18
CA GLN A 783 -49.93 -34.30 38.32
C GLN A 783 -50.90 -33.43 39.14
N LYS A 784 -50.47 -32.89 40.28
CA LYS A 784 -51.34 -32.09 41.15
C LYS A 784 -51.78 -30.76 40.52
N ALA A 785 -50.99 -30.21 39.60
CA ALA A 785 -51.39 -29.05 38.81
C ALA A 785 -52.38 -29.44 37.70
N ALA A 786 -52.18 -30.58 37.03
CA ALA A 786 -53.13 -31.11 36.04
C ALA A 786 -54.50 -31.42 36.66
N GLU A 787 -54.54 -32.00 37.86
CA GLU A 787 -55.75 -32.24 38.65
C GLU A 787 -56.49 -30.95 39.07
N SER A 788 -55.81 -29.79 39.06
CA SER A 788 -56.42 -28.49 39.38
C SER A 788 -57.03 -27.74 38.20
N LEU A 789 -56.82 -28.22 36.96
CA LEU A 789 -57.45 -27.66 35.76
C LEU A 789 -58.90 -28.16 35.66
N ALA A 790 -59.87 -27.34 36.06
CA ALA A 790 -61.29 -27.65 35.93
C ALA A 790 -61.73 -27.66 34.44
N ASP A 791 -62.48 -28.68 34.03
CA ASP A 791 -63.16 -28.71 32.73
C ASP A 791 -64.60 -28.17 32.89
N PRO A 792 -65.07 -27.26 32.02
CA PRO A 792 -66.45 -26.78 32.03
C PRO A 792 -67.54 -27.85 31.92
N GLN A 793 -67.24 -29.02 31.35
CA GLN A 793 -68.18 -30.16 31.29
C GLN A 793 -68.25 -30.93 32.62
N GLU A 794 -67.14 -31.03 33.35
CA GLU A 794 -67.07 -31.73 34.65
C GLU A 794 -67.56 -30.84 35.81
N TYR A 795 -67.26 -29.54 35.75
CA TYR A 795 -67.57 -28.57 36.80
C TYR A 795 -68.26 -27.30 36.25
N PRO A 796 -69.47 -27.38 35.66
CA PRO A 796 -70.18 -26.21 35.12
C PRO A 796 -70.31 -25.05 36.11
N ASN A 797 -70.48 -25.36 37.40
CA ASN A 797 -70.63 -24.39 38.48
C ASN A 797 -69.39 -23.51 38.73
N LEU A 798 -68.24 -23.79 38.10
CA LEU A 798 -67.03 -22.96 38.14
C LEU A 798 -66.89 -22.02 36.93
N PHE A 799 -67.82 -22.11 35.96
CA PHE A 799 -67.80 -21.35 34.71
C PHE A 799 -69.16 -20.67 34.53
N GLU A 800 -69.28 -19.47 35.09
CA GLU A 800 -70.43 -18.59 34.86
C GLU A 800 -70.62 -18.34 33.35
N ASP A 801 -71.89 -18.21 32.93
CA ASP A 801 -72.33 -17.95 31.56
C ASP A 801 -71.92 -18.98 30.49
N TRP A 802 -71.38 -20.15 30.87
CA TRP A 802 -70.83 -21.12 29.92
C TRP A 802 -71.79 -21.56 28.80
N GLN A 803 -73.07 -21.79 29.13
CA GLN A 803 -74.10 -22.15 28.13
C GLN A 803 -74.43 -20.98 27.18
N ILE A 804 -74.34 -19.74 27.67
CA ILE A 804 -74.57 -18.53 26.86
C ILE A 804 -73.40 -18.34 25.89
N ALA A 805 -72.16 -18.55 26.34
CA ALA A 805 -70.98 -18.49 25.49
C ALA A 805 -71.03 -19.50 24.32
N LEU A 806 -71.56 -20.70 24.55
CA LEU A 806 -71.78 -21.72 23.50
C LEU A 806 -72.89 -21.29 22.50
N ALA A 807 -73.98 -20.69 22.98
CA ALA A 807 -75.04 -20.16 22.10
C ALA A 807 -74.55 -18.99 21.24
N VAL A 808 -73.78 -18.07 21.84
CA VAL A 808 -73.11 -16.94 21.15
C VAL A 808 -72.13 -17.44 20.09
N GLU A 809 -71.30 -18.44 20.40
CA GLU A 809 -70.40 -19.05 19.43
C GLU A 809 -71.18 -19.60 18.21
N SER A 810 -72.28 -20.32 18.45
CA SER A 810 -73.10 -20.88 17.37
C SER A 810 -73.74 -19.80 16.49
N MET A 811 -74.26 -18.72 17.07
CA MET A 811 -74.86 -17.62 16.31
C MET A 811 -73.82 -16.83 15.49
N ILE A 812 -72.58 -16.78 15.96
CA ILE A 812 -71.48 -16.09 15.27
C ILE A 812 -70.82 -16.96 14.22
N ALA A 813 -70.85 -18.29 14.36
CA ALA A 813 -70.26 -19.23 13.40
C ALA A 813 -70.77 -19.00 11.96
N GLU A 814 -72.06 -18.75 11.77
CA GLU A 814 -72.67 -18.46 10.47
C GLU A 814 -72.17 -17.17 9.79
N LYS A 815 -71.53 -16.27 10.56
CA LYS A 815 -71.01 -14.97 10.09
C LYS A 815 -69.48 -14.98 9.90
N ARG A 816 -68.79 -16.06 10.28
CA ARG A 816 -67.33 -16.19 10.11
C ARG A 816 -66.97 -16.36 8.62
N GLY A 817 -65.87 -15.73 8.20
CA GLY A 817 -65.42 -15.74 6.80
C GLY A 817 -66.18 -14.81 5.85
N VAL A 818 -67.15 -14.02 6.34
CA VAL A 818 -67.83 -12.97 5.56
C VAL A 818 -67.14 -11.62 5.81
N TYR A 819 -66.32 -11.17 4.85
CA TYR A 819 -65.61 -9.90 4.94
C TYR A 819 -66.46 -8.76 4.34
N PRO A 820 -66.82 -7.72 5.11
CA PRO A 820 -67.46 -6.54 4.53
C PRO A 820 -66.45 -5.74 3.68
N PRO A 821 -66.87 -5.12 2.56
CA PRO A 821 -66.03 -4.19 1.81
C PRO A 821 -65.48 -3.06 2.70
N ALA A 822 -64.23 -2.65 2.47
CA ALA A 822 -63.55 -1.63 3.27
C ALA A 822 -64.31 -0.28 3.34
N GLU A 823 -65.07 0.06 2.31
CA GLU A 823 -65.99 1.22 2.26
C GLU A 823 -66.96 1.26 3.45
N ASN A 824 -67.39 0.10 3.96
CA ASN A 824 -68.34 0.00 5.06
C ASN A 824 -67.71 0.17 6.45
N TYR A 825 -66.38 0.31 6.56
CA TYR A 825 -65.62 0.31 7.82
C TYR A 825 -66.25 1.20 8.91
N LEU A 826 -66.66 2.43 8.56
CA LEU A 826 -67.30 3.39 9.47
C LEU A 826 -68.56 2.83 10.18
N SER A 827 -69.32 1.93 9.53
CA SER A 827 -70.52 1.31 10.11
C SER A 827 -70.24 0.08 11.02
N TYR A 828 -68.97 -0.32 11.11
CA TYR A 828 -68.48 -1.44 11.91
C TYR A 828 -67.52 -1.03 13.04
N THR A 829 -66.95 0.18 13.04
CA THR A 829 -66.00 0.61 14.09
C THR A 829 -66.64 0.60 15.48
N GLU A 830 -67.82 1.21 15.63
CA GLU A 830 -68.63 1.23 16.86
C GLU A 830 -69.05 -0.19 17.28
N LYS A 831 -69.18 -1.08 16.29
CA LYS A 831 -69.38 -2.54 16.37
C LYS A 831 -68.35 -3.28 17.24
N SER A 832 -67.10 -2.80 17.23
CA SER A 832 -65.93 -3.62 17.60
C SER A 832 -65.72 -3.86 19.09
N ASN A 833 -66.30 -3.02 19.96
CA ASN A 833 -66.07 -3.05 21.41
C ASN A 833 -67.22 -3.72 22.21
N ILE A 834 -68.22 -4.30 21.55
CA ILE A 834 -69.38 -4.90 22.22
C ILE A 834 -69.02 -6.25 22.83
N ASN A 835 -69.24 -6.44 24.14
CA ASN A 835 -69.17 -7.77 24.75
C ASN A 835 -70.35 -8.63 24.25
N LEU A 836 -70.03 -9.64 23.44
CA LEU A 836 -70.98 -10.50 22.77
C LEU A 836 -71.82 -11.35 23.74
N VAL A 837 -71.32 -11.64 24.94
CA VAL A 837 -72.06 -12.39 25.97
C VAL A 837 -73.07 -11.47 26.70
N GLU A 838 -72.70 -10.23 26.95
CA GLU A 838 -73.61 -9.22 27.53
C GLU A 838 -74.72 -8.83 26.54
N ALA A 839 -74.38 -8.63 25.26
CA ALA A 839 -75.34 -8.31 24.21
C ALA A 839 -76.35 -9.45 23.97
N PHE A 840 -75.94 -10.71 24.13
CA PHE A 840 -76.84 -11.86 24.05
C PHE A 840 -77.73 -11.96 25.31
N LYS A 841 -77.20 -11.65 26.50
CA LYS A 841 -77.99 -11.54 27.74
C LYS A 841 -79.09 -10.48 27.64
N SER A 842 -78.78 -9.28 27.13
CA SER A 842 -79.80 -8.24 26.96
C SER A 842 -80.90 -8.67 25.99
N MET A 843 -80.56 -9.34 24.88
CA MET A 843 -81.56 -9.88 23.94
C MET A 843 -82.46 -10.94 24.60
N GLN A 844 -81.92 -11.83 25.44
CA GLN A 844 -82.74 -12.81 26.16
C GLN A 844 -83.63 -12.16 27.24
N ILE A 845 -83.17 -11.10 27.89
CA ILE A 845 -83.99 -10.34 28.86
C ILE A 845 -85.12 -9.60 28.13
N GLU A 846 -84.86 -9.00 26.96
CA GLU A 846 -85.91 -8.41 26.11
C GLU A 846 -86.94 -9.47 25.64
N GLU A 847 -86.50 -10.71 25.34
CA GLU A 847 -87.39 -11.83 25.03
C GLU A 847 -88.18 -12.37 26.25
N GLU A 848 -87.69 -12.24 27.48
CA GLU A 848 -88.42 -12.64 28.70
C GLU A 848 -89.35 -11.53 29.23
N GLU A 849 -88.95 -10.26 29.20
CA GLU A 849 -89.80 -9.12 29.60
C GLU A 849 -90.98 -8.94 28.63
N SER A 850 -90.78 -9.11 27.33
CA SER A 850 -91.89 -9.07 26.35
C SER A 850 -92.91 -10.20 26.52
N GLN A 851 -92.54 -11.34 27.11
CA GLN A 851 -93.48 -12.41 27.49
C GLN A 851 -94.25 -12.12 28.80
N LEU A 852 -93.77 -11.19 29.63
CA LEU A 852 -94.45 -10.74 30.85
C LEU A 852 -95.43 -9.59 30.56
N GLU A 853 -95.14 -8.72 29.59
CA GLU A 853 -96.03 -7.61 29.24
C GLU A 853 -97.34 -8.01 28.53
N GLU A 854 -97.41 -9.18 27.85
CA GLU A 854 -98.66 -9.67 27.22
C GLU A 854 -99.81 -9.95 28.21
N ASN A 855 -99.59 -9.87 29.53
CA ASN A 855 -100.61 -10.08 30.56
C ASN A 855 -100.97 -8.80 31.38
N GLY A 856 -100.54 -7.61 30.95
CA GLY A 856 -100.83 -6.31 31.61
C GLY A 856 -101.79 -5.39 30.84
N ASP A 857 -102.78 -4.80 31.51
CA ASP A 857 -103.89 -4.08 30.85
C ASP A 857 -103.69 -2.55 30.70
N SER A 858 -103.87 -2.05 29.47
CA SER A 858 -104.25 -0.69 29.05
C SER A 858 -103.30 0.52 29.30
N GLY A 859 -103.16 1.40 28.29
CA GLY A 859 -102.79 2.82 28.52
C GLY A 859 -102.04 3.58 27.40
N HIS A 860 -102.74 4.47 26.70
CA HIS A 860 -102.16 5.53 25.83
C HIS A 860 -101.21 6.49 26.61
N ALA A 861 -100.32 7.32 26.01
CA ALA A 861 -100.39 7.99 24.69
C ALA A 861 -99.00 8.43 24.13
N VAL A 862 -99.00 8.97 22.91
CA VAL A 862 -97.83 9.53 22.16
C VAL A 862 -98.11 11.01 21.78
N VAL A 863 -97.06 11.86 21.69
CA VAL A 863 -96.88 13.11 20.89
C VAL A 863 -95.77 13.96 21.58
N LYS A 864 -94.61 14.34 21.01
CA LYS A 864 -94.22 15.17 19.82
C LYS A 864 -94.49 16.69 19.95
N GLU A 865 -93.45 17.52 19.86
CA GLU A 865 -93.24 18.54 18.78
C GLU A 865 -91.93 19.36 18.96
N ASN A 866 -91.66 20.30 18.04
CA ASN A 866 -90.38 20.98 17.80
C ASN A 866 -90.28 22.40 18.41
N GLY A 867 -89.11 23.04 18.40
CA GLY A 867 -88.98 24.50 18.60
C GLY A 867 -87.55 25.07 18.66
N GLU A 868 -87.18 25.90 17.69
CA GLU A 868 -85.86 26.53 17.42
C GLU A 868 -85.46 27.67 18.41
N GLY A 869 -84.20 28.16 18.33
CA GLY A 869 -83.73 29.40 18.98
C GLY A 869 -82.26 29.76 18.69
N GLN A 870 -82.00 30.93 18.09
CA GLN A 870 -80.71 31.34 17.47
C GLN A 870 -79.80 32.24 18.36
N GLU A 871 -78.51 32.37 17.95
CA GLU A 871 -77.66 33.60 17.85
C GLU A 871 -77.30 34.44 19.12
N GLU A 872 -76.18 35.21 19.23
CA GLU A 872 -74.87 35.41 18.52
C GLU A 872 -74.00 36.38 19.41
N PRO A 873 -72.91 37.08 18.97
CA PRO A 873 -71.74 36.76 18.09
C PRO A 873 -70.46 36.43 18.92
N VAL A 874 -69.16 36.81 18.76
CA VAL A 874 -68.28 37.84 18.09
C VAL A 874 -66.82 37.29 18.13
N GLU A 875 -65.79 37.56 17.28
CA GLU A 875 -65.55 38.01 15.88
C GLU A 875 -64.04 37.68 15.53
N MET A 876 -63.71 37.51 14.23
CA MET A 876 -62.53 37.91 13.40
C MET A 876 -61.15 38.32 14.05
N ASP A 877 -59.93 38.25 13.46
CA ASP A 877 -59.30 37.81 12.17
C ASP A 877 -57.74 37.94 12.32
N ALA A 878 -56.77 37.55 11.46
CA ALA A 878 -56.64 36.55 10.37
C ALA A 878 -55.14 36.44 9.89
N ASP A 879 -54.83 35.45 9.04
CA ASP A 879 -53.75 35.30 8.00
C ASP A 879 -52.22 35.48 8.25
N SER A 880 -51.51 34.33 8.12
CA SER A 880 -50.34 34.06 7.23
C SER A 880 -48.92 34.66 7.44
N THR A 881 -47.87 33.81 7.41
CA THR A 881 -46.84 33.69 6.32
C THR A 881 -45.63 32.78 6.68
N ASP A 882 -44.80 32.44 5.68
CA ASP A 882 -43.64 31.51 5.70
C ASP A 882 -42.43 31.91 6.58
N GLY A 883 -41.49 30.96 6.79
CA GLY A 883 -40.12 31.25 7.26
C GLY A 883 -39.17 30.03 7.26
N ALA A 884 -37.98 30.15 6.66
CA ALA A 884 -37.05 29.03 6.43
C ALA A 884 -35.77 29.05 7.31
N ILE A 885 -35.33 27.85 7.69
CA ILE A 885 -33.97 27.32 7.99
C ILE A 885 -32.77 28.31 8.00
N LEU A 886 -31.91 28.28 9.06
CA LEU A 886 -30.47 27.86 9.01
C LEU A 886 -29.57 28.31 10.21
N VAL A 887 -28.80 27.32 10.72
CA VAL A 887 -27.37 27.39 11.12
C VAL A 887 -26.90 28.00 12.48
N ASN A 888 -25.93 27.29 13.07
CA ASN A 888 -25.15 27.53 14.30
C ASN A 888 -25.94 27.54 15.65
N GLY A 889 -25.37 27.09 16.77
CA GLY A 889 -24.09 26.42 16.99
C GLY A 889 -23.37 26.89 18.26
N ASN A 890 -23.24 26.02 19.27
CA ASN A 890 -22.41 26.16 20.49
C ASN A 890 -21.74 24.79 20.72
N GLU A 891 -20.41 24.67 20.77
CA GLU A 891 -19.51 25.00 21.89
C GLU A 891 -19.61 23.99 23.05
N VAL A 892 -18.56 23.16 23.18
CA VAL A 892 -18.25 22.28 24.32
C VAL A 892 -16.73 22.29 24.50
N ASP A 893 -16.22 23.27 25.25
CA ASP A 893 -14.82 23.39 25.65
C ASP A 893 -14.69 23.29 27.20
N ASP A 894 -13.55 22.77 27.66
CA ASP A 894 -12.75 22.96 28.90
C ASP A 894 -13.36 23.62 30.18
N GLU A 895 -12.94 23.40 31.44
CA GLU A 895 -11.63 23.11 32.09
C GLU A 895 -11.83 22.15 33.31
N TRP A 896 -10.87 21.61 34.09
CA TRP A 896 -9.39 21.40 34.10
C TRP A 896 -9.08 20.29 35.16
N GLY A 897 -7.81 19.93 35.43
CA GLY A 897 -7.49 19.02 36.56
C GLY A 897 -6.04 18.57 36.77
N THR A 898 -5.05 19.47 36.76
CA THR A 898 -3.64 19.21 37.17
C THR A 898 -3.44 19.51 38.68
N PRO A 899 -2.31 19.22 39.39
CA PRO A 899 -0.94 19.02 38.88
C PRO A 899 0.01 18.02 39.61
N SER A 900 1.26 17.98 39.15
CA SER A 900 2.50 17.46 39.81
C SER A 900 2.61 15.94 40.06
N ALA A 901 3.78 15.31 39.91
CA ALA A 901 5.16 15.84 39.82
C ALA A 901 5.99 15.14 38.72
#